data_AF-A0A7V5X400-F1
#
_entry.id   AF-A0A7V5X400-F1
#
_cell.length_a   1.000
_cell.length_b   1.000
_cell.length_c   1.000
_cell.angle_alpha   90.00
_cell.angle_beta   90.00
_cell.angle_gamma   90.00
#
_symmetry.space_group_name_H-M   'P 1'
#
loop_
_entity.id
_entity.type
_entity.pdbx_description
1 polymer ?
#
loop_
_entity_poly.entity_id
_entity_poly.type
_entity_poly.pdbx_seq_one_letter_code
_entity_poly.pdbx_strand_id
1 'polypeptide(L)'
;MSKKNIADIATHLLLKTMAFHFNLFPRFRKYLASDDGWINFSLGMRTETGTVEQCITFKDGRVSVSGKIPENVDVEMIFQDNEVLKSMTELPPNEVLNLILKNRLTLRGNLAYAQVFNFFISLFMKGKQIKMMQKQTADNALRENRSIPAASAGKASLKKIQPLKAESIDPGVEYLKEDPYLASYRLKDFPRLERFLDIHFTKKPAICHERPMLLTQWYRKNGFEKDSGGNPWMAELRQAHAFKHLMENKKPIIRKDDLIAGTTTTREIGVVLYPDTHGTMIWGELFTTPYRHLFPYDISSDTREILHHSVFPYWIDRNMREWVRHNHNAPLSQSLDERFAVYFLWKTAALSHTILDYPKLLKVGARGIISEIRQELKNDRNSDELKEATLNAMIMAYEGIISYARNLSVQARAEAGKETDPMRKAELEKLAGICARVPEKPCRTLDEALNAIWIHWVGVHMENTNAGFSLGRMDQWLQPYFAADIKKLRTKAQRKKYIRHAIELVGCFYMRCTDHLPLIPDIGNYLFGGSSSDQAITLGGVTPEGSDAVNDMTYIFLKVTEMLSIRDPNVNARYHRERNSDTYLRRLCEVNKNTTATPSIHNDIAVMTSLEEFSYPEEHLRDWAATGCVEPTLSGKHIGHTNCMMFNMVAALEMALYNGFHPLMRWHVGPKTGDIDNGG
;
A
#
# COMPACT_ATOMS: atom_id res chain seq x y z
N MET A 1 28.18 40.10 -28.17
CA MET A 1 26.72 39.89 -28.18
C MET A 1 26.46 38.38 -28.20
N SER A 2 26.07 37.81 -27.06
CA SER A 2 25.75 36.38 -26.93
C SER A 2 24.59 36.03 -27.88
N LYS A 3 24.81 35.05 -28.77
CA LYS A 3 23.72 34.46 -29.56
C LYS A 3 22.72 33.86 -28.58
N LYS A 4 21.62 34.58 -28.30
CA LYS A 4 20.52 34.06 -27.47
C LYS A 4 20.12 32.70 -28.04
N ASN A 5 20.20 31.66 -27.19
CA ASN A 5 19.87 30.31 -27.60
C ASN A 5 18.37 30.24 -27.94
N ILE A 6 18.02 29.70 -29.11
CA ILE A 6 16.62 29.59 -29.56
C ILE A 6 15.78 28.80 -28.54
N ALA A 7 16.36 27.75 -27.93
CA ALA A 7 15.70 26.96 -26.90
C ALA A 7 15.37 27.81 -25.66
N ASP A 8 16.28 28.69 -25.25
CA ASP A 8 16.08 29.57 -24.09
C ASP A 8 14.95 30.58 -24.33
N ILE A 9 14.95 31.21 -25.52
CA ILE A 9 13.87 32.13 -25.94
C ILE A 9 12.52 31.39 -25.99
N ALA A 10 12.49 30.18 -26.56
CA ALA A 10 11.27 29.39 -26.69
C ALA A 10 10.71 29.01 -25.31
N THR A 11 11.56 28.54 -24.39
CA THR A 11 11.18 28.22 -23.01
C THR A 11 10.67 29.46 -22.28
N HIS A 12 11.37 30.59 -22.39
CA HIS A 12 10.93 31.86 -21.80
C HIS A 12 9.54 32.28 -22.30
N LEU A 13 9.29 32.17 -23.61
CA LEU A 13 8.01 32.53 -24.21
C LEU A 13 6.88 31.59 -23.75
N LEU A 14 7.13 30.28 -23.65
CA LEU A 14 6.17 29.30 -23.16
C LEU A 14 5.80 29.59 -21.69
N LEU A 15 6.78 29.81 -20.82
CA LEU A 15 6.56 30.15 -19.42
C LEU A 15 5.83 31.49 -19.29
N LYS A 16 6.18 32.51 -20.07
CA LYS A 16 5.46 33.80 -20.08
C LYS A 16 4.02 33.65 -20.53
N THR A 17 3.76 32.78 -21.50
CA THR A 17 2.40 32.48 -21.96
C THR A 17 1.60 31.85 -20.83
N MET A 18 2.17 30.86 -20.12
CA MET A 18 1.54 30.28 -18.94
C MET A 18 1.25 31.33 -17.86
N ALA A 19 2.24 32.16 -17.53
CA ALA A 19 2.10 33.23 -16.54
C ALA A 19 1.00 34.24 -16.92
N PHE A 20 0.94 34.65 -18.19
CA PHE A 20 -0.13 35.49 -18.72
C PHE A 20 -1.52 34.88 -18.47
N HIS A 21 -1.68 33.59 -18.73
CA HIS A 21 -2.97 32.92 -18.54
C HIS A 21 -3.40 32.85 -17.07
N PHE A 22 -2.47 32.54 -16.17
CA PHE A 22 -2.74 32.54 -14.73
C PHE A 22 -3.06 33.94 -14.19
N ASN A 23 -2.38 34.97 -14.69
CA ASN A 23 -2.59 36.35 -14.25
C ASN A 23 -3.90 36.94 -14.78
N LEU A 24 -4.29 36.61 -16.02
CA LEU A 24 -5.43 37.22 -16.71
C LEU A 24 -6.75 36.46 -16.52
N PHE A 25 -6.75 35.12 -16.56
CA PHE A 25 -7.99 34.37 -16.62
C PHE A 25 -8.35 33.71 -15.28
N PRO A 26 -9.52 34.02 -14.69
CA PRO A 26 -9.96 33.45 -13.41
C PRO A 26 -9.99 31.92 -13.39
N ARG A 27 -10.30 31.28 -14.53
CA ARG A 27 -10.35 29.81 -14.66
C ARG A 27 -9.03 29.11 -14.36
N PHE A 28 -7.90 29.79 -14.57
CA PHE A 28 -6.56 29.29 -14.22
C PHE A 28 -6.13 29.82 -12.86
N ARG A 29 -6.35 31.11 -12.60
CA ARG A 29 -5.98 31.77 -11.33
C ARG A 29 -6.53 31.06 -10.10
N LYS A 30 -7.74 30.50 -10.17
CA LYS A 30 -8.35 29.76 -9.06
C LYS A 30 -7.47 28.59 -8.57
N TYR A 31 -6.71 27.96 -9.46
CA TYR A 31 -5.80 26.84 -9.15
C TYR A 31 -4.50 27.29 -8.46
N LEU A 32 -4.28 28.60 -8.30
CA LEU A 32 -3.17 29.11 -7.48
C LEU A 32 -3.55 29.25 -6.00
N ALA A 33 -4.84 29.18 -5.66
CA ALA A 33 -5.32 29.29 -4.30
C ALA A 33 -5.45 27.91 -3.65
N SER A 34 -5.21 27.85 -2.35
CA SER A 34 -5.52 26.74 -1.45
C SER A 34 -6.41 27.25 -0.31
N ASP A 35 -6.88 26.34 0.53
CA ASP A 35 -7.61 26.71 1.75
C ASP A 35 -6.74 27.54 2.73
N ASP A 36 -5.41 27.45 2.59
CA ASP A 36 -4.43 28.12 3.45
C ASP A 36 -3.84 29.41 2.82
N GLY A 37 -4.37 29.86 1.68
CA GLY A 37 -3.91 31.06 0.98
C GLY A 37 -3.39 30.79 -0.44
N TRP A 38 -2.30 31.44 -0.84
CA TRP A 38 -1.70 31.22 -2.16
C TRP A 38 -0.66 30.11 -2.12
N ILE A 39 -0.67 29.24 -3.13
CA ILE A 39 0.39 28.24 -3.34
C ILE A 39 1.60 28.98 -3.90
N ASN A 40 2.52 29.35 -3.01
CA ASN A 40 3.70 30.14 -3.33
C ASN A 40 4.92 29.23 -3.52
N PHE A 41 5.57 29.31 -4.69
CA PHE A 41 6.82 28.60 -4.97
C PHE A 41 7.49 29.10 -6.25
N SER A 42 8.70 28.65 -6.48
CA SER A 42 9.53 28.93 -7.64
C SER A 42 10.07 27.62 -8.23
N LEU A 43 10.06 27.54 -9.56
CA LEU A 43 10.59 26.41 -10.29
C LEU A 43 11.63 26.90 -11.30
N GLY A 44 12.85 26.38 -11.18
CA GLY A 44 13.94 26.58 -12.12
C GLY A 44 13.93 25.53 -13.23
N MET A 45 14.24 25.93 -14.45
CA MET A 45 14.46 25.05 -15.59
C MET A 45 15.81 25.39 -16.21
N ARG A 46 16.71 24.42 -16.30
CA ARG A 46 18.01 24.60 -16.94
C ARG A 46 18.49 23.37 -17.70
N THR A 47 19.41 23.57 -18.63
CA THR A 47 20.16 22.46 -19.24
C THR A 47 21.54 22.30 -18.60
N GLU A 48 22.08 21.08 -18.56
CA GLU A 48 23.44 20.80 -18.07
C GLU A 48 24.50 21.55 -18.89
N THR A 49 24.20 21.82 -20.17
CA THR A 49 25.02 22.64 -21.08
C THR A 49 24.98 24.14 -20.77
N GLY A 50 24.15 24.60 -19.84
CA GLY A 50 23.97 26.02 -19.50
C GLY A 50 23.32 26.85 -20.61
N THR A 51 22.70 26.20 -21.59
CA THR A 51 22.10 26.86 -22.77
C THR A 51 20.72 27.41 -22.53
N VAL A 52 20.01 26.89 -21.53
CA VAL A 52 18.70 27.37 -21.07
C VAL A 52 18.80 27.63 -19.58
N GLU A 53 18.28 28.78 -19.15
CA GLU A 53 18.15 29.13 -17.74
C GLU A 53 16.91 30.00 -17.54
N GLN A 54 15.85 29.43 -16.97
CA GLN A 54 14.59 30.11 -16.75
C GLN A 54 14.02 29.77 -15.38
N CYS A 55 13.35 30.72 -14.74
CA CYS A 55 12.60 30.48 -13.52
C CYS A 55 11.19 31.03 -13.65
N ILE A 56 10.20 30.24 -13.23
CA ILE A 56 8.81 30.66 -13.07
C ILE A 56 8.50 30.72 -11.58
N THR A 57 7.90 31.83 -11.13
CA THR A 57 7.57 32.07 -9.72
C THR A 57 6.06 32.28 -9.59
N PHE A 58 5.44 31.52 -8.70
CA PHE A 58 4.07 31.66 -8.26
C PHE A 58 4.11 32.33 -6.89
N LYS A 59 3.60 33.56 -6.79
CA LYS A 59 3.63 34.33 -5.55
C LYS A 59 2.42 35.24 -5.43
N ASP A 60 1.71 35.13 -4.32
CA ASP A 60 0.57 35.97 -3.94
C ASP A 60 -0.51 36.03 -5.05
N GLY A 61 -0.77 34.87 -5.65
CA GLY A 61 -1.75 34.70 -6.74
C GLY A 61 -1.33 35.35 -8.07
N ARG A 62 -0.05 35.69 -8.22
CA ARG A 62 0.56 36.17 -9.46
C ARG A 62 1.66 35.22 -9.92
N VAL A 63 1.89 35.18 -11.22
CA VAL A 63 2.93 34.37 -11.85
C VAL A 63 3.89 35.26 -12.63
N SER A 64 5.18 35.09 -12.41
CA SER A 64 6.25 35.83 -13.10
C SER A 64 7.33 34.90 -13.65
N VAL A 65 8.09 35.36 -14.64
CA VAL A 65 9.16 34.59 -15.27
C VAL A 65 10.44 35.43 -15.34
N SER A 66 11.57 34.87 -14.90
CA SER A 66 12.91 35.46 -14.98
C SER A 66 13.85 34.56 -15.78
N GLY A 67 14.84 35.15 -16.46
CA GLY A 67 15.90 34.43 -17.16
C GLY A 67 17.10 34.06 -16.28
N LYS A 68 16.89 33.96 -14.97
CA LYS A 68 17.87 33.54 -13.97
C LYS A 68 17.17 32.74 -12.90
N ILE A 69 17.83 31.68 -12.43
CA ILE A 69 17.34 30.84 -11.33
C ILE A 69 17.88 31.41 -10.02
N PRO A 70 17.02 31.78 -9.04
CA PRO A 70 17.49 32.27 -7.75
C PRO A 70 18.12 31.16 -6.91
N GLU A 71 19.01 31.51 -5.98
CA GLU A 71 19.70 30.53 -5.11
C GLU A 71 18.72 29.74 -4.23
N ASN A 72 17.64 30.39 -3.79
CA ASN A 72 16.60 29.82 -2.94
C ASN A 72 15.40 29.28 -3.74
N VAL A 73 15.63 28.78 -4.95
CA VAL A 73 14.58 28.15 -5.75
C VAL A 73 14.05 26.89 -5.05
N ASP A 74 12.73 26.71 -5.04
CA ASP A 74 12.11 25.61 -4.29
C ASP A 74 12.32 24.24 -4.97
N VAL A 75 12.37 24.25 -6.30
CA VAL A 75 12.68 23.06 -7.12
C VAL A 75 13.32 23.42 -8.46
N GLU A 76 14.25 22.60 -8.93
CA GLU A 76 14.88 22.71 -10.24
C GLU A 76 14.59 21.47 -11.09
N MET A 77 14.25 21.70 -12.36
CA MET A 77 14.24 20.71 -13.44
C MET A 77 15.50 20.88 -14.28
N ILE A 78 16.39 19.90 -14.25
CA ILE A 78 17.70 19.92 -14.92
C ILE A 78 17.67 18.92 -16.07
N PHE A 79 17.72 19.45 -17.30
CA PHE A 79 17.68 18.66 -18.53
C PHE A 79 19.10 18.40 -19.03
N GLN A 80 19.38 17.20 -19.51
CA GLN A 80 20.70 16.85 -20.07
C GLN A 80 21.12 17.82 -21.19
N ASP A 81 20.20 18.16 -22.09
CA ASP A 81 20.45 19.04 -23.23
C ASP A 81 19.14 19.66 -23.75
N ASN A 82 19.24 20.48 -24.80
CA ASN A 82 18.09 21.16 -25.42
C ASN A 82 17.10 20.18 -26.09
N GLU A 83 17.56 19.02 -26.57
CA GLU A 83 16.70 18.02 -27.22
C GLU A 83 15.82 17.31 -26.18
N VAL A 84 16.38 17.00 -25.00
CA VAL A 84 15.58 16.47 -23.88
C VAL A 84 14.51 17.47 -23.45
N LEU A 85 14.88 18.74 -23.29
CA LEU A 85 13.93 19.80 -22.95
C LEU A 85 12.79 19.90 -23.97
N LYS A 86 13.11 19.85 -25.27
CA LYS A 86 12.11 19.87 -26.34
C LYS A 86 11.19 18.65 -26.27
N SER A 87 11.76 17.46 -26.06
CA SER A 87 11.02 16.19 -26.03
C SER A 87 9.93 16.15 -24.96
N MET A 88 10.09 16.88 -23.85
CA MET A 88 9.07 16.96 -22.78
C MET A 88 7.70 17.43 -23.28
N THR A 89 7.66 18.24 -24.35
CA THR A 89 6.40 18.75 -24.93
C THR A 89 5.75 17.78 -25.94
N GLU A 90 6.50 16.77 -26.38
CA GLU A 90 6.15 15.81 -27.43
C GLU A 90 5.89 14.40 -26.89
N LEU A 91 6.39 14.09 -25.69
CA LEU A 91 6.26 12.79 -25.04
C LEU A 91 4.98 12.67 -24.19
N PRO A 92 4.37 11.47 -24.12
CA PRO A 92 3.33 11.17 -23.14
C PRO A 92 3.84 11.39 -21.70
N PRO A 93 2.98 11.72 -20.72
CA PRO A 93 3.40 11.99 -19.34
C PRO A 93 4.28 10.87 -18.73
N ASN A 94 3.93 9.60 -18.93
CA ASN A 94 4.70 8.45 -18.48
C ASN A 94 6.10 8.36 -19.14
N GLU A 95 6.22 8.74 -20.42
CA GLU A 95 7.52 8.79 -21.10
C GLU A 95 8.39 9.97 -20.63
N VAL A 96 7.80 11.06 -20.15
CA VAL A 96 8.55 12.12 -19.46
C VAL A 96 9.14 11.58 -18.15
N LEU A 97 8.40 10.74 -17.41
CA LEU A 97 8.92 10.07 -16.22
C LEU A 97 10.08 9.11 -16.55
N ASN A 98 10.06 8.46 -17.72
CA ASN A 98 11.20 7.67 -18.18
C ASN A 98 12.48 8.50 -18.40
N LEU A 99 12.37 9.80 -18.70
CA LEU A 99 13.54 10.68 -18.74
C LEU A 99 14.18 10.83 -17.36
N ILE A 100 13.39 10.78 -16.28
CA ILE A 100 13.88 10.81 -14.90
C ILE A 100 14.64 9.53 -14.57
N LEU A 101 14.04 8.37 -14.85
CA LEU A 101 14.70 7.07 -14.63
C LEU A 101 16.00 6.94 -15.44
N LYS A 102 16.02 7.44 -16.68
CA LYS A 102 17.21 7.51 -17.53
C LYS A 102 18.18 8.63 -17.15
N ASN A 103 17.88 9.39 -16.09
CA ASN A 103 18.67 10.50 -15.62
C ASN A 103 18.94 11.56 -16.71
N ARG A 104 18.07 11.68 -17.71
CA ARG A 104 18.10 12.73 -18.74
C ARG A 104 17.35 13.99 -18.28
N LEU A 105 16.44 13.83 -17.33
CA LEU A 105 15.80 14.89 -16.56
C LEU A 105 16.06 14.60 -15.08
N THR A 106 16.78 15.48 -14.39
CA THR A 106 17.02 15.38 -12.94
C THR A 106 16.19 16.43 -12.22
N LEU A 107 15.65 16.08 -11.05
CA LEU A 107 14.95 17.00 -10.16
C LEU A 107 15.82 17.29 -8.94
N ARG A 108 15.84 18.54 -8.47
CA ARG A 108 16.53 18.95 -7.24
C ARG A 108 15.63 19.88 -6.43
N GLY A 109 15.55 19.67 -5.12
CA GLY A 109 14.65 20.42 -4.23
C GLY A 109 13.39 19.63 -3.89
N ASN A 110 12.31 20.30 -3.53
CA ASN A 110 11.08 19.63 -3.11
C ASN A 110 10.30 19.11 -4.34
N LEU A 111 10.25 17.78 -4.47
CA LEU A 111 9.63 17.12 -5.62
C LEU A 111 8.12 17.37 -5.73
N ALA A 112 7.43 17.71 -4.64
CA ALA A 112 6.01 18.04 -4.68
C ALA A 112 5.75 19.37 -5.42
N TYR A 113 6.68 20.34 -5.40
CA TYR A 113 6.58 21.55 -6.22
C TYR A 113 6.67 21.25 -7.73
N ALA A 114 7.51 20.28 -8.12
CA ALA A 114 7.54 19.81 -9.51
C ALA A 114 6.19 19.15 -9.90
N GLN A 115 5.55 18.45 -8.97
CA GLN A 115 4.25 17.81 -9.21
C GLN A 115 3.10 18.82 -9.36
N VAL A 116 3.03 19.87 -8.52
CA VAL A 116 2.01 20.93 -8.72
C VAL A 116 2.27 21.72 -10.01
N PHE A 117 3.53 21.92 -10.41
CA PHE A 117 3.83 22.50 -11.72
C PHE A 117 3.37 21.60 -12.88
N ASN A 118 3.57 20.28 -12.79
CA ASN A 118 3.02 19.32 -13.76
C ASN A 118 1.48 19.33 -13.79
N PHE A 119 0.83 19.53 -12.63
CA PHE A 119 -0.61 19.73 -12.55
C PHE A 119 -1.03 21.00 -13.30
N PHE A 120 -0.30 22.10 -13.15
CA PHE A 120 -0.53 23.35 -13.87
C PHE A 120 -0.33 23.20 -15.38
N ILE A 121 0.69 22.49 -15.84
CA ILE A 121 0.85 22.13 -17.26
C ILE A 121 -0.39 21.39 -17.76
N SER A 122 -0.90 20.44 -16.98
CA SER A 122 -2.07 19.64 -17.34
C SER A 122 -3.35 20.46 -17.46
N LEU A 123 -3.47 21.62 -16.80
CA LEU A 123 -4.61 22.53 -17.01
C LEU A 123 -4.70 23.03 -18.46
N PHE A 124 -3.55 23.21 -19.13
CA PHE A 124 -3.46 23.62 -20.53
C PHE A 124 -3.45 22.42 -21.48
N MET A 125 -2.82 21.32 -21.07
CA MET A 125 -2.43 20.24 -21.98
C MET A 125 -3.19 18.92 -21.79
N LYS A 126 -4.09 18.79 -20.80
CA LYS A 126 -4.79 17.51 -20.52
C LYS A 126 -5.42 16.87 -21.75
N GLY A 127 -6.05 17.65 -22.63
CA GLY A 127 -6.66 17.11 -23.85
C GLY A 127 -5.64 16.48 -24.80
N LYS A 128 -4.45 17.08 -24.92
CA LYS A 128 -3.33 16.53 -25.69
C LYS A 128 -2.74 15.31 -24.99
N GLN A 129 -2.45 15.41 -23.69
CA GLN A 129 -1.89 14.32 -22.88
C GLN A 129 -2.79 13.07 -22.91
N ILE A 130 -4.09 13.23 -22.74
CA ILE A 130 -5.07 12.13 -22.78
C ILE A 130 -5.06 11.46 -24.15
N LYS A 131 -5.11 12.23 -25.25
CA LYS A 131 -5.03 11.67 -26.61
C LYS A 131 -3.73 10.90 -26.84
N MET A 132 -2.62 11.38 -26.30
CA MET A 132 -1.31 10.72 -26.42
C MET A 132 -1.29 9.38 -25.66
N MET A 133 -1.78 9.34 -24.42
CA MET A 133 -1.84 8.09 -23.64
C MET A 133 -2.84 7.07 -24.22
N GLN A 134 -3.98 7.53 -24.73
CA GLN A 134 -4.93 6.68 -25.44
C GLN A 134 -4.32 6.07 -26.70
N LYS A 135 -3.61 6.87 -27.49
CA LYS A 135 -2.87 6.39 -28.67
C LYS A 135 -1.81 5.38 -28.26
N GLN A 136 -1.00 5.66 -27.23
CA GLN A 136 0.01 4.73 -26.73
C GLN A 136 -0.60 3.39 -26.29
N THR A 137 -1.72 3.44 -25.57
CA THR A 137 -2.43 2.23 -25.13
C THR A 137 -2.93 1.42 -26.32
N ALA A 138 -3.49 2.07 -27.35
CA ALA A 138 -3.92 1.40 -28.58
C ALA A 138 -2.73 0.79 -29.36
N ASP A 139 -1.62 1.52 -29.48
CA ASP A 139 -0.41 1.04 -30.15
C ASP A 139 0.21 -0.16 -29.41
N ASN A 140 0.22 -0.16 -28.07
CA ASN A 140 0.68 -1.28 -27.26
C ASN A 140 -0.22 -2.51 -27.41
N ALA A 141 -1.55 -2.34 -27.36
CA ALA A 141 -2.49 -3.44 -27.58
C ALA A 141 -2.33 -4.07 -28.97
N LEU A 142 -2.03 -3.28 -30.01
CA LEU A 142 -1.72 -3.77 -31.35
C LEU A 142 -0.40 -4.56 -31.40
N ARG A 143 0.62 -4.15 -30.63
CA ARG A 143 1.91 -4.87 -30.53
C ARG A 143 1.75 -6.20 -29.80
N GLU A 144 1.04 -6.22 -28.68
CA GLU A 144 0.74 -7.44 -27.91
C GLU A 144 -0.05 -8.45 -28.75
N ASN A 145 -1.06 -8.00 -29.51
CA ASN A 145 -1.79 -8.88 -30.43
C ASN A 145 -0.93 -9.43 -31.58
N ARG A 146 0.20 -8.79 -31.91
CA ARG A 146 1.15 -9.28 -32.94
C ARG A 146 2.24 -10.19 -32.38
N SER A 147 2.59 -10.07 -31.10
CA SER A 147 3.64 -10.84 -30.44
C SER A 147 3.17 -12.18 -29.86
N ILE A 148 1.86 -12.44 -29.84
CA ILE A 148 1.26 -13.74 -29.50
C ILE A 148 1.24 -14.60 -30.78
N PRO A 149 2.05 -15.67 -30.92
CA PRO A 149 1.90 -16.61 -32.02
C PRO A 149 0.48 -17.20 -31.98
N ALA A 150 -0.15 -17.42 -33.15
CA ALA A 150 -1.50 -17.98 -33.24
C ALA A 150 -1.70 -19.32 -32.47
N ALA A 151 -0.62 -19.97 -32.03
CA ALA A 151 -0.64 -21.15 -31.17
C ALA A 151 -0.93 -20.87 -29.67
N SER A 152 -0.84 -19.63 -29.18
CA SER A 152 -1.17 -19.27 -27.79
C SER A 152 -2.37 -18.33 -27.64
N ALA A 153 -2.99 -17.92 -28.75
CA ALA A 153 -4.27 -17.20 -28.79
C ALA A 153 -5.50 -18.12 -28.75
N GLY A 154 -5.31 -19.43 -28.53
CA GLY A 154 -6.37 -20.22 -27.96
C GLY A 154 -6.62 -19.67 -26.57
N LYS A 155 -7.88 -19.39 -26.21
CA LYS A 155 -8.30 -19.50 -24.82
C LYS A 155 -7.69 -20.80 -24.32
N ALA A 156 -6.58 -20.74 -23.58
CA ALA A 156 -6.15 -21.85 -22.80
C ALA A 156 -7.27 -21.98 -21.77
N SER A 157 -8.34 -22.69 -22.15
CA SER A 157 -9.22 -23.27 -21.18
C SER A 157 -8.26 -24.08 -20.35
N LEU A 158 -7.88 -23.58 -19.17
CA LEU A 158 -7.27 -24.39 -18.15
C LEU A 158 -8.13 -25.64 -18.14
N LYS A 159 -7.63 -26.74 -18.72
CA LYS A 159 -8.39 -27.99 -18.83
C LYS A 159 -8.92 -28.21 -17.43
N LYS A 160 -10.25 -28.27 -17.25
CA LYS A 160 -10.87 -28.42 -15.93
C LYS A 160 -10.15 -29.56 -15.21
N ILE A 161 -9.23 -29.22 -14.30
CA ILE A 161 -8.46 -30.21 -13.57
C ILE A 161 -9.48 -30.85 -12.64
N GLN A 162 -9.64 -32.17 -12.75
CA GLN A 162 -10.47 -32.87 -11.78
C GLN A 162 -9.83 -32.67 -10.41
N PRO A 163 -10.57 -32.13 -9.42
CA PRO A 163 -9.98 -31.90 -8.12
C PRO A 163 -9.58 -33.22 -7.49
N LEU A 164 -8.38 -33.23 -6.93
CA LEU A 164 -7.84 -34.37 -6.21
C LEU A 164 -8.68 -34.65 -4.96
N LYS A 165 -8.62 -35.89 -4.50
CA LYS A 165 -9.09 -36.29 -3.18
C LYS A 165 -7.88 -36.53 -2.30
N ALA A 166 -8.00 -36.21 -1.02
CA ALA A 166 -6.97 -36.50 -0.04
C ALA A 166 -6.74 -38.02 0.06
N GLU A 167 -5.48 -38.45 0.00
CA GLU A 167 -5.09 -39.86 0.14
C GLU A 167 -5.09 -40.30 1.61
N SER A 168 -4.85 -39.36 2.52
CA SER A 168 -4.89 -39.55 3.97
C SER A 168 -5.43 -38.30 4.68
N ILE A 169 -5.50 -38.32 6.01
CA ILE A 169 -5.95 -37.19 6.82
C ILE A 169 -4.77 -36.77 7.71
N ASP A 170 -4.33 -35.52 7.59
CA ASP A 170 -3.28 -34.98 8.44
C ASP A 170 -3.71 -34.97 9.92
N PRO A 171 -2.79 -35.16 10.88
CA PRO A 171 -3.13 -35.33 12.29
C PRO A 171 -3.93 -34.17 12.90
N GLY A 172 -3.68 -32.93 12.47
CA GLY A 172 -4.38 -31.74 12.96
C GLY A 172 -5.74 -31.46 12.31
N VAL A 173 -6.18 -32.28 11.35
CA VAL A 173 -7.49 -32.16 10.68
C VAL A 173 -8.54 -32.96 11.45
N GLU A 174 -9.25 -32.28 12.35
CA GLU A 174 -10.18 -32.93 13.28
C GLU A 174 -11.61 -33.02 12.72
N TYR A 175 -12.04 -32.05 11.91
CA TYR A 175 -13.44 -31.87 11.55
C TYR A 175 -13.73 -32.03 10.05
N LEU A 176 -12.71 -31.99 9.19
CA LEU A 176 -12.84 -32.20 7.74
C LEU A 176 -12.59 -33.65 7.30
N LYS A 177 -12.78 -34.63 8.18
CA LYS A 177 -12.41 -36.04 7.93
C LYS A 177 -13.02 -36.70 6.69
N GLU A 178 -14.20 -36.26 6.25
CA GLU A 178 -14.88 -36.83 5.08
C GLU A 178 -14.35 -36.28 3.74
N ASP A 179 -13.86 -35.04 3.73
CA ASP A 179 -13.36 -34.35 2.53
C ASP A 179 -12.31 -33.29 2.95
N PRO A 180 -11.07 -33.69 3.33
CA PRO A 180 -10.06 -32.76 3.82
C PRO A 180 -9.76 -31.65 2.83
N TYR A 181 -9.70 -31.97 1.53
CA TYR A 181 -9.41 -30.99 0.47
C TYR A 181 -10.61 -30.10 0.12
N LEU A 182 -11.79 -30.38 0.70
CA LEU A 182 -13.02 -29.70 0.37
C LEU A 182 -13.30 -29.76 -1.14
N ALA A 183 -12.96 -30.89 -1.77
CA ALA A 183 -12.98 -31.13 -3.20
C ALA A 183 -14.40 -31.09 -3.79
N SER A 184 -15.44 -31.09 -2.95
CA SER A 184 -16.84 -30.92 -3.36
C SER A 184 -17.26 -29.46 -3.59
N TYR A 185 -16.63 -28.49 -2.93
CA TYR A 185 -17.01 -27.07 -3.03
C TYR A 185 -16.39 -26.38 -4.26
N ARG A 186 -17.16 -25.49 -4.90
CA ARG A 186 -16.78 -24.67 -6.05
C ARG A 186 -17.24 -23.22 -5.82
N LEU A 187 -16.64 -22.28 -6.55
CA LEU A 187 -17.04 -20.86 -6.49
C LEU A 187 -18.55 -20.65 -6.71
N LYS A 188 -19.16 -21.38 -7.66
CA LYS A 188 -20.61 -21.34 -7.93
C LYS A 188 -21.51 -21.72 -6.75
N ASP A 189 -20.97 -22.40 -5.74
CA ASP A 189 -21.72 -22.73 -4.52
C ASP A 189 -21.82 -21.50 -3.59
N PHE A 190 -21.11 -20.41 -3.91
CA PHE A 190 -21.00 -19.17 -3.15
C PHE A 190 -21.29 -17.93 -4.03
N PRO A 191 -22.56 -17.64 -4.38
CA PRO A 191 -22.91 -16.52 -5.26
C PRO A 191 -22.40 -15.15 -4.79
N ARG A 192 -22.31 -14.94 -3.47
CA ARG A 192 -21.72 -13.74 -2.86
C ARG A 192 -20.26 -13.54 -3.29
N LEU A 193 -19.46 -14.62 -3.21
CA LEU A 193 -18.04 -14.58 -3.58
C LEU A 193 -17.86 -14.43 -5.09
N GLU A 194 -18.70 -15.08 -5.91
CA GLU A 194 -18.68 -14.92 -7.37
C GLU A 194 -18.88 -13.46 -7.77
N ARG A 195 -19.86 -12.78 -7.17
CA ARG A 195 -20.09 -11.34 -7.41
C ARG A 195 -18.95 -10.47 -6.91
N PHE A 196 -18.38 -10.77 -5.73
CA PHE A 196 -17.23 -10.00 -5.24
C PHE A 196 -16.02 -10.16 -6.13
N LEU A 197 -15.79 -11.36 -6.66
CA LEU A 197 -14.72 -11.65 -7.60
C LEU A 197 -14.94 -10.91 -8.94
N ASP A 198 -16.17 -10.87 -9.44
CA ASP A 198 -16.54 -10.07 -10.61
C ASP A 198 -16.23 -8.57 -10.40
N ILE A 199 -16.59 -8.02 -9.23
CA ILE A 199 -16.23 -6.64 -8.87
C ILE A 199 -14.71 -6.44 -8.88
N HIS A 200 -13.95 -7.37 -8.31
CA HIS A 200 -12.48 -7.29 -8.27
C HIS A 200 -11.84 -7.21 -9.66
N PHE A 201 -12.36 -7.95 -10.65
CA PHE A 201 -11.79 -7.96 -12.00
C PHE A 201 -12.35 -6.86 -12.92
N THR A 202 -13.55 -6.34 -12.65
CA THR A 202 -14.22 -5.39 -13.54
C THR A 202 -14.15 -3.95 -13.06
N LYS A 203 -14.02 -3.72 -11.75
CA LYS A 203 -14.03 -2.38 -11.18
C LYS A 203 -12.63 -1.77 -11.19
N LYS A 204 -12.49 -0.62 -11.86
CA LYS A 204 -11.25 0.16 -11.78
C LYS A 204 -11.08 0.73 -10.37
N PRO A 205 -9.88 0.60 -9.75
CA PRO A 205 -9.58 1.24 -8.48
C PRO A 205 -9.72 2.76 -8.55
N ALA A 206 -10.12 3.40 -7.45
CA ALA A 206 -10.37 4.83 -7.40
C ALA A 206 -9.68 5.55 -6.22
N ILE A 207 -9.13 6.72 -6.50
CA ILE A 207 -8.45 7.58 -5.50
C ILE A 207 -9.45 8.04 -4.42
N CYS A 208 -9.12 7.79 -3.15
CA CYS A 208 -9.95 8.13 -2.00
C CYS A 208 -9.33 9.25 -1.15
N HIS A 209 -10.00 10.39 -1.05
CA HIS A 209 -9.51 11.53 -0.26
C HIS A 209 -9.89 11.47 1.24
N GLU A 210 -10.64 10.46 1.71
CA GLU A 210 -11.16 10.43 3.09
C GLU A 210 -10.04 10.56 4.14
N ARG A 211 -9.07 9.62 4.15
CA ARG A 211 -7.93 9.65 5.08
C ARG A 211 -7.19 10.99 5.05
N PRO A 212 -6.64 11.44 3.90
CA PRO A 212 -5.86 12.66 3.89
C PRO A 212 -6.68 13.88 4.29
N MET A 213 -7.97 13.95 3.95
CA MET A 213 -8.82 15.07 4.34
C MET A 213 -9.04 15.14 5.85
N LEU A 214 -9.42 14.02 6.49
CA LEU A 214 -9.66 13.98 7.94
C LEU A 214 -8.40 14.33 8.74
N LEU A 215 -7.23 13.82 8.34
CA LEU A 215 -5.97 14.19 8.97
C LEU A 215 -5.65 15.67 8.77
N THR A 216 -5.80 16.19 7.54
CA THR A 216 -5.52 17.61 7.27
C THR A 216 -6.41 18.53 8.09
N GLN A 217 -7.70 18.22 8.21
CA GLN A 217 -8.65 18.98 9.03
C GLN A 217 -8.24 19.00 10.51
N TRP A 218 -7.84 17.84 11.04
CA TRP A 218 -7.37 17.75 12.42
C TRP A 218 -6.10 18.59 12.63
N TYR A 219 -5.11 18.42 11.77
CA TYR A 219 -3.83 19.13 11.89
C TYR A 219 -3.97 20.65 11.70
N ARG A 220 -4.85 21.12 10.81
CA ARG A 220 -5.17 22.55 10.70
C ARG A 220 -5.75 23.12 11.98
N LYS A 221 -6.64 22.37 12.62
CA LYS A 221 -7.32 22.82 13.84
C LYS A 221 -6.41 22.80 15.07
N ASN A 222 -5.54 21.79 15.17
CA ASN A 222 -4.78 21.51 16.38
C ASN A 222 -3.28 21.83 16.26
N GLY A 223 -2.82 22.24 15.08
CA GLY A 223 -1.43 22.54 14.76
C GLY A 223 -0.60 21.30 14.40
N PHE A 224 0.59 21.52 13.83
CA PHE A 224 1.52 20.47 13.38
C PHE A 224 2.71 20.31 14.34
N GLU A 225 3.72 21.18 14.33
CA GLU A 225 4.84 21.08 15.29
C GLU A 225 4.51 21.63 16.68
N LYS A 226 3.54 22.55 16.73
CA LYS A 226 3.05 23.16 17.97
C LYS A 226 1.54 22.98 18.06
N ASP A 227 1.04 22.86 19.28
CA ASP A 227 -0.39 22.84 19.56
C ASP A 227 -1.02 24.23 19.34
N SER A 228 -2.34 24.32 19.49
CA SER A 228 -3.09 25.58 19.37
C SER A 228 -2.69 26.66 20.41
N GLY A 229 -2.03 26.28 21.50
CA GLY A 229 -1.49 27.18 22.53
C GLY A 229 -0.05 27.63 22.27
N GLY A 230 0.60 27.10 21.23
CA GLY A 230 1.99 27.40 20.87
C GLY A 230 3.03 26.51 21.55
N ASN A 231 2.63 25.47 22.30
CA ASN A 231 3.54 24.52 22.92
C ASN A 231 3.99 23.46 21.89
N PRO A 232 5.26 23.01 21.91
CA PRO A 232 5.69 21.91 21.05
C PRO A 232 4.88 20.64 21.31
N TRP A 233 4.50 19.95 20.24
CA TRP A 233 3.89 18.62 20.34
C TRP A 233 4.93 17.56 20.70
N MET A 234 4.58 16.63 21.59
CA MET A 234 5.19 15.29 21.60
C MET A 234 4.69 14.51 20.38
N ALA A 235 5.62 13.97 19.58
CA ALA A 235 5.30 13.41 18.26
C ALA A 235 4.32 12.24 18.34
N GLU A 236 4.48 11.34 19.32
CA GLU A 236 3.66 10.16 19.56
C GLU A 236 2.22 10.57 19.91
N LEU A 237 2.05 11.52 20.83
CA LEU A 237 0.74 12.01 21.24
C LEU A 237 0.04 12.74 20.09
N ARG A 238 0.78 13.59 19.35
CA ARG A 238 0.26 14.28 18.16
C ARG A 238 -0.33 13.29 17.16
N GLN A 239 0.44 12.26 16.79
CA GLN A 239 -0.02 11.25 15.84
C GLN A 239 -1.20 10.45 16.38
N ALA A 240 -1.18 10.08 17.67
CA ALA A 240 -2.28 9.33 18.27
C ALA A 240 -3.59 10.12 18.34
N HIS A 241 -3.54 11.42 18.64
CA HIS A 241 -4.72 12.28 18.58
C HIS A 241 -5.28 12.38 17.14
N ALA A 242 -4.40 12.57 16.15
CA ALA A 242 -4.80 12.64 14.74
C ALA A 242 -5.42 11.31 14.27
N PHE A 243 -4.80 10.19 14.62
CA PHE A 243 -5.29 8.85 14.29
C PHE A 243 -6.62 8.54 14.98
N LYS A 244 -6.75 8.85 16.27
CA LYS A 244 -8.01 8.69 17.00
C LYS A 244 -9.14 9.49 16.34
N HIS A 245 -8.89 10.74 15.99
CA HIS A 245 -9.84 11.57 15.24
C HIS A 245 -10.21 10.94 13.88
N LEU A 246 -9.21 10.47 13.13
CA LEU A 246 -9.43 9.78 11.86
C LEU A 246 -10.36 8.56 12.03
N MET A 247 -10.10 7.69 12.99
CA MET A 247 -10.91 6.49 13.20
C MET A 247 -12.31 6.79 13.74
N GLU A 248 -12.47 7.82 14.57
CA GLU A 248 -13.78 8.27 15.06
C GLU A 248 -14.67 8.86 13.96
N ASN A 249 -14.07 9.48 12.93
CA ASN A 249 -14.78 10.20 11.88
C ASN A 249 -14.79 9.48 10.52
N LYS A 250 -14.05 8.37 10.39
CA LYS A 250 -14.08 7.50 9.23
C LYS A 250 -15.50 6.99 8.99
N LYS A 251 -15.94 6.95 7.73
CA LYS A 251 -17.28 6.43 7.38
C LYS A 251 -17.35 4.93 7.69
N PRO A 252 -18.32 4.48 8.50
CA PRO A 252 -18.47 3.08 8.88
C PRO A 252 -19.19 2.28 7.79
N ILE A 253 -18.56 2.07 6.64
CA ILE A 253 -19.22 1.43 5.49
C ILE A 253 -19.24 -0.10 5.66
N ILE A 254 -20.38 -0.71 5.39
CA ILE A 254 -20.53 -2.15 5.23
C ILE A 254 -20.81 -2.40 3.75
N ARG A 255 -19.93 -3.15 3.08
CA ARG A 255 -20.17 -3.49 1.67
C ARG A 255 -21.47 -4.30 1.57
N LYS A 256 -22.27 -4.01 0.54
CA LYS A 256 -23.53 -4.71 0.29
C LYS A 256 -23.29 -6.23 0.26
N ASP A 257 -24.13 -6.95 0.99
CA ASP A 257 -24.06 -8.41 1.14
C ASP A 257 -22.71 -8.93 1.66
N ASP A 258 -21.94 -8.18 2.45
CA ASP A 258 -20.71 -8.71 3.05
C ASP A 258 -20.96 -9.33 4.44
N LEU A 259 -20.16 -10.33 4.80
CA LEU A 259 -20.13 -10.94 6.15
C LEU A 259 -19.06 -10.31 7.05
N ILE A 260 -18.19 -9.48 6.49
CA ILE A 260 -17.15 -8.74 7.19
C ILE A 260 -17.49 -7.24 7.19
N ALA A 261 -17.46 -6.60 8.36
CA ALA A 261 -17.79 -5.19 8.53
C ALA A 261 -16.59 -4.27 8.30
N GLY A 262 -16.83 -3.13 7.64
CA GLY A 262 -15.82 -2.11 7.42
C GLY A 262 -15.13 -2.23 6.08
N THR A 263 -14.73 -1.10 5.53
CA THR A 263 -13.96 -0.99 4.28
C THR A 263 -12.71 -0.14 4.52
N THR A 264 -11.65 -0.39 3.77
CA THR A 264 -10.43 0.42 3.85
C THR A 264 -10.69 1.84 3.38
N THR A 265 -11.53 2.01 2.35
CA THR A 265 -11.88 3.32 1.77
C THR A 265 -13.37 3.49 1.54
N THR A 266 -13.78 4.70 1.15
CA THR A 266 -15.16 5.00 0.73
C THR A 266 -15.47 4.60 -0.72
N ARG A 267 -14.52 3.96 -1.41
CA ARG A 267 -14.65 3.46 -2.79
C ARG A 267 -14.82 1.95 -2.75
N GLU A 268 -15.44 1.39 -3.80
CA GLU A 268 -15.61 -0.07 -3.93
C GLU A 268 -14.26 -0.81 -3.94
N ILE A 269 -13.31 -0.26 -4.70
CA ILE A 269 -11.88 -0.60 -4.64
C ILE A 269 -11.13 0.73 -4.58
N GLY A 270 -10.42 0.99 -3.48
CA GLY A 270 -9.84 2.29 -3.20
C GLY A 270 -8.32 2.37 -3.33
N VAL A 271 -7.82 3.53 -3.71
CA VAL A 271 -6.40 3.87 -3.56
C VAL A 271 -6.27 4.79 -2.35
N VAL A 272 -5.54 4.34 -1.33
CA VAL A 272 -5.33 5.09 -0.07
C VAL A 272 -4.16 6.05 -0.24
N LEU A 273 -4.28 7.29 0.24
CA LEU A 273 -3.24 8.31 0.14
C LEU A 273 -2.64 8.67 1.50
N TYR A 274 -1.32 8.81 1.52
CA TYR A 274 -0.51 9.15 2.67
C TYR A 274 0.30 10.42 2.37
N PRO A 275 -0.30 11.61 2.48
CA PRO A 275 0.35 12.87 2.08
C PRO A 275 1.53 13.24 3.01
N ASP A 276 1.56 12.66 4.21
CA ASP A 276 2.64 12.64 5.19
C ASP A 276 3.88 11.84 4.73
N THR A 277 3.73 10.95 3.73
CA THR A 277 4.82 10.20 3.10
C THR A 277 4.96 10.57 1.61
N HIS A 278 4.51 9.72 0.69
CA HIS A 278 4.67 9.88 -0.76
C HIS A 278 3.39 10.35 -1.48
N GLY A 279 2.30 10.60 -0.75
CA GLY A 279 0.98 10.88 -1.32
C GLY A 279 0.92 12.10 -2.25
N THR A 280 1.74 13.12 -1.99
CA THR A 280 1.83 14.34 -2.83
C THR A 280 2.44 14.07 -4.20
N MET A 281 3.12 12.93 -4.40
CA MET A 281 3.80 12.61 -5.65
C MET A 281 2.84 12.36 -6.82
N ILE A 282 1.56 12.10 -6.57
CA ILE A 282 0.55 11.92 -7.64
C ILE A 282 -0.09 13.24 -8.12
N TRP A 283 0.28 14.37 -7.52
CA TRP A 283 -0.38 15.66 -7.78
C TRP A 283 -0.33 16.06 -9.26
N GLY A 284 0.80 15.85 -9.94
CA GLY A 284 0.95 16.16 -11.36
C GLY A 284 0.04 15.34 -12.28
N GLU A 285 -0.54 14.26 -11.77
CA GLU A 285 -1.26 13.27 -12.55
C GLU A 285 -2.77 13.28 -12.34
N LEU A 286 -3.31 14.13 -11.45
CA LEU A 286 -4.72 14.05 -11.05
C LEU A 286 -5.73 14.18 -12.22
N PHE A 287 -5.33 14.76 -13.35
CA PHE A 287 -6.15 14.81 -14.58
C PHE A 287 -5.98 13.58 -15.50
N THR A 288 -4.86 12.88 -15.38
CA THR A 288 -4.38 11.85 -16.30
C THR A 288 -4.40 10.44 -15.72
N THR A 289 -4.49 10.27 -14.39
CA THR A 289 -4.51 8.94 -13.74
C THR A 289 -5.49 7.93 -14.34
N PRO A 290 -6.71 8.31 -14.80
CA PRO A 290 -7.66 7.32 -15.34
C PRO A 290 -7.25 6.74 -16.69
N TYR A 291 -6.26 7.35 -17.34
CA TYR A 291 -5.82 7.07 -18.72
C TYR A 291 -4.39 6.54 -18.77
N ARG A 292 -3.74 6.28 -17.62
CA ARG A 292 -2.44 5.62 -17.58
C ARG A 292 -2.52 4.28 -18.33
N HIS A 293 -1.45 3.94 -19.01
CA HIS A 293 -1.33 2.63 -19.65
C HIS A 293 -1.23 1.52 -18.60
N LEU A 294 -0.45 1.74 -17.54
CA LEU A 294 -0.27 0.81 -16.44
C LEU A 294 -1.04 1.29 -15.21
N PHE A 295 -1.79 0.37 -14.58
CA PHE A 295 -2.49 0.58 -13.30
C PHE A 295 -3.24 1.93 -13.21
N PRO A 296 -4.22 2.19 -14.12
CA PRO A 296 -4.98 3.42 -14.10
C PRO A 296 -5.89 3.50 -12.88
N TYR A 297 -6.07 4.71 -12.34
CA TYR A 297 -6.97 4.98 -11.23
C TYR A 297 -8.05 5.98 -11.61
N ASP A 298 -9.30 5.65 -11.31
CA ASP A 298 -10.39 6.61 -11.41
C ASP A 298 -10.28 7.69 -10.32
N ILE A 299 -10.74 8.89 -10.64
CA ILE A 299 -10.76 10.02 -9.71
C ILE A 299 -11.96 10.91 -10.03
N SER A 300 -12.80 11.18 -9.02
CA SER A 300 -13.90 12.14 -9.15
C SER A 300 -13.39 13.59 -9.17
N SER A 301 -14.14 14.50 -9.79
CA SER A 301 -13.87 15.95 -9.72
C SER A 301 -13.64 16.42 -8.27
N ASP A 302 -14.50 15.99 -7.35
CA ASP A 302 -14.47 16.47 -5.96
C ASP A 302 -13.19 16.02 -5.25
N THR A 303 -12.83 14.74 -5.35
CA THR A 303 -11.52 14.24 -4.89
C THR A 303 -10.37 15.08 -5.46
N ARG A 304 -10.38 15.40 -6.77
CA ARG A 304 -9.30 16.18 -7.39
C ARG A 304 -9.20 17.58 -6.79
N GLU A 305 -10.32 18.28 -6.70
CA GLU A 305 -10.35 19.65 -6.17
C GLU A 305 -9.98 19.67 -4.68
N ILE A 306 -10.47 18.72 -3.87
CA ILE A 306 -10.08 18.54 -2.47
C ILE A 306 -8.58 18.29 -2.33
N LEU A 307 -8.02 17.38 -3.12
CA LEU A 307 -6.59 17.06 -3.03
C LEU A 307 -5.73 18.26 -3.38
N HIS A 308 -6.09 19.00 -4.43
CA HIS A 308 -5.32 20.14 -4.90
C HIS A 308 -5.45 21.41 -4.03
N HIS A 309 -6.67 21.74 -3.58
CA HIS A 309 -6.91 22.98 -2.82
C HIS A 309 -6.76 22.78 -1.32
N SER A 310 -7.17 21.62 -0.80
CA SER A 310 -7.30 21.40 0.64
C SER A 310 -6.24 20.48 1.21
N VAL A 311 -5.72 19.50 0.48
CA VAL A 311 -4.79 18.51 1.09
C VAL A 311 -3.35 18.81 0.75
N PHE A 312 -2.95 18.64 -0.51
CA PHE A 312 -1.53 18.64 -0.88
C PHE A 312 -0.78 19.93 -0.56
N PRO A 313 -1.38 21.15 -0.67
CA PRO A 313 -0.70 22.37 -0.23
C PRO A 313 -0.34 22.36 1.26
N TYR A 314 -1.18 21.77 2.12
CA TYR A 314 -0.87 21.66 3.55
C TYR A 314 0.32 20.72 3.80
N TRP A 315 0.43 19.64 3.02
CA TRP A 315 1.43 18.60 3.22
C TRP A 315 2.74 18.79 2.43
N ILE A 316 2.82 19.83 1.60
CA ILE A 316 3.92 20.03 0.65
C ILE A 316 5.30 20.06 1.32
N ASP A 317 5.38 20.65 2.52
CA ASP A 317 6.60 20.70 3.35
C ASP A 317 6.48 19.87 4.64
N ARG A 318 5.39 19.12 4.82
CA ARG A 318 5.08 18.35 6.05
C ARG A 318 5.14 16.84 5.82
N ASN A 319 6.14 16.40 5.08
CA ASN A 319 6.34 14.99 4.78
C ASN A 319 7.77 14.54 5.11
N MET A 320 7.99 13.24 5.18
CA MET A 320 9.26 12.69 5.64
C MET A 320 10.46 13.08 4.77
N ARG A 321 10.29 13.20 3.44
CA ARG A 321 11.39 13.61 2.55
C ARG A 321 11.83 15.05 2.83
N GLU A 322 10.88 15.95 3.03
CA GLU A 322 11.18 17.35 3.30
C GLU A 322 11.66 17.56 4.74
N TRP A 323 11.18 16.76 5.70
CA TRP A 323 11.76 16.74 7.05
C TRP A 323 13.25 16.36 7.01
N VAL A 324 13.62 15.33 6.25
CA VAL A 324 15.04 14.95 6.08
C VAL A 324 15.81 16.06 5.37
N ARG A 325 15.24 16.66 4.32
CA ARG A 325 15.90 17.73 3.57
C ARG A 325 16.23 18.93 4.45
N HIS A 326 15.28 19.37 5.27
CA HIS A 326 15.43 20.54 6.12
C HIS A 326 16.34 20.29 7.33
N ASN A 327 16.23 19.12 7.98
CA ASN A 327 17.00 18.84 9.19
C ASN A 327 18.40 18.28 8.93
N HIS A 328 18.65 17.73 7.74
CA HIS A 328 19.94 17.15 7.36
C HIS A 328 20.58 17.83 6.15
N ASN A 329 20.10 19.03 5.78
CA ASN A 329 20.64 19.86 4.69
C ASN A 329 20.78 19.10 3.36
N ALA A 330 19.70 18.45 2.93
CA ALA A 330 19.62 17.65 1.69
C ALA A 330 20.80 16.66 1.55
N PRO A 331 20.89 15.64 2.43
CA PRO A 331 22.06 14.76 2.50
C PRO A 331 22.31 14.02 1.18
N LEU A 332 23.56 13.60 0.96
CA LEU A 332 23.95 12.87 -0.26
C LEU A 332 23.09 11.62 -0.48
N SER A 333 22.71 10.92 0.60
CA SER A 333 21.82 9.76 0.52
C SER A 333 20.48 10.13 -0.13
N GLN A 334 19.81 11.17 0.35
CA GLN A 334 18.57 11.66 -0.26
C GLN A 334 18.79 12.03 -1.73
N SER A 335 19.88 12.73 -2.04
CA SER A 335 20.20 13.11 -3.41
C SER A 335 20.40 11.91 -4.34
N LEU A 336 20.94 10.79 -3.84
CA LEU A 336 21.12 9.53 -4.58
C LEU A 336 19.78 8.80 -4.80
N ASP A 337 18.94 8.71 -3.77
CA ASP A 337 17.60 8.11 -3.85
C ASP A 337 16.73 8.82 -4.89
N GLU A 338 16.80 10.15 -4.92
CA GLU A 338 16.05 10.99 -5.87
C GLU A 338 16.51 10.84 -7.33
N ARG A 339 17.61 10.12 -7.60
CA ARG A 339 18.06 9.74 -8.95
C ARG A 339 17.43 8.44 -9.46
N PHE A 340 16.82 7.63 -8.59
CA PHE A 340 16.21 6.34 -8.92
C PHE A 340 17.13 5.34 -9.67
N ALA A 341 18.45 5.47 -9.51
CA ALA A 341 19.44 4.72 -10.31
C ALA A 341 20.31 3.76 -9.49
N VAL A 342 20.75 4.19 -8.30
CA VAL A 342 21.68 3.42 -7.44
C VAL A 342 20.91 2.57 -6.44
N TYR A 343 19.97 3.19 -5.74
CA TYR A 343 19.09 2.50 -4.83
C TYR A 343 17.74 3.23 -4.76
N PHE A 344 16.76 2.53 -4.21
CA PHE A 344 15.47 3.08 -3.86
C PHE A 344 15.19 2.81 -2.38
N LEU A 345 14.98 3.87 -1.60
CA LEU A 345 14.68 3.80 -0.19
C LEU A 345 13.16 3.71 0.03
N TRP A 346 12.67 2.47 0.19
CA TRP A 346 11.25 2.20 0.40
C TRP A 346 10.73 2.76 1.72
N LYS A 347 11.60 2.97 2.70
CA LYS A 347 11.20 3.58 3.97
C LYS A 347 10.64 4.99 3.82
N THR A 348 10.94 5.70 2.73
CA THR A 348 10.29 7.00 2.41
C THR A 348 8.80 6.88 2.09
N ALA A 349 8.32 5.70 1.73
CA ALA A 349 6.93 5.41 1.39
C ALA A 349 6.22 4.62 2.49
N ALA A 350 6.86 3.62 3.08
CA ALA A 350 6.25 2.77 4.11
C ALA A 350 7.26 2.27 5.15
N LEU A 351 6.89 2.33 6.43
CA LEU A 351 7.58 1.58 7.47
C LEU A 351 7.25 0.09 7.33
N SER A 352 6.00 -0.32 7.63
CA SER A 352 5.39 -1.65 7.38
C SER A 352 6.35 -2.85 7.51
N HIS A 353 6.16 -3.94 6.75
CA HIS A 353 7.04 -5.12 6.76
C HIS A 353 7.15 -5.78 8.14
N THR A 354 5.99 -6.07 8.71
CA THR A 354 5.84 -6.76 9.99
C THR A 354 4.53 -7.55 10.04
N ILE A 355 4.45 -8.44 11.03
CA ILE A 355 3.28 -9.24 11.37
C ILE A 355 2.86 -8.84 12.79
N LEU A 356 1.63 -8.36 12.90
CA LEU A 356 1.07 -7.91 14.17
C LEU A 356 0.68 -9.09 15.07
N ASP A 357 0.67 -8.88 16.38
CA ASP A 357 0.27 -9.89 17.38
C ASP A 357 -1.26 -10.06 17.45
N TYR A 358 -1.82 -10.66 16.39
CA TYR A 358 -3.23 -11.05 16.36
C TYR A 358 -3.60 -12.05 17.46
N PRO A 359 -2.78 -13.05 17.83
CA PRO A 359 -3.08 -13.92 18.97
C PRO A 359 -3.45 -13.14 20.23
N LYS A 360 -2.69 -12.10 20.59
CA LYS A 360 -3.00 -11.24 21.73
C LYS A 360 -4.31 -10.47 21.53
N LEU A 361 -4.50 -9.80 20.38
CA LEU A 361 -5.72 -9.06 20.09
C LEU A 361 -6.97 -9.95 20.20
N LEU A 362 -6.92 -11.15 19.63
CA LEU A 362 -8.05 -12.09 19.63
C LEU A 362 -8.36 -12.60 21.04
N LYS A 363 -7.32 -12.87 21.86
CA LYS A 363 -7.44 -13.46 23.19
C LYS A 363 -7.93 -12.46 24.25
N VAL A 364 -7.40 -11.24 24.28
CA VAL A 364 -7.71 -10.27 25.35
C VAL A 364 -8.55 -9.07 24.89
N GLY A 365 -8.66 -8.86 23.57
CA GLY A 365 -9.28 -7.67 22.98
C GLY A 365 -8.47 -6.40 23.20
N ALA A 366 -8.79 -5.35 22.44
CA ALA A 366 -8.17 -4.03 22.58
C ALA A 366 -8.31 -3.47 24.00
N ARG A 367 -9.42 -3.76 24.71
CA ARG A 367 -9.59 -3.35 26.10
C ARG A 367 -8.62 -4.04 27.05
N GLY A 368 -8.31 -5.32 26.82
CA GLY A 368 -7.30 -6.06 27.57
C GLY A 368 -5.92 -5.43 27.38
N ILE A 369 -5.54 -5.16 26.12
CA ILE A 369 -4.27 -4.51 25.77
C ILE A 369 -4.17 -3.11 26.42
N ILE A 370 -5.21 -2.28 26.34
CA ILE A 370 -5.26 -0.97 27.03
C ILE A 370 -5.05 -1.14 28.53
N SER A 371 -5.62 -2.18 29.13
CA SER A 371 -5.51 -2.42 30.59
C SER A 371 -4.08 -2.79 30.98
N GLU A 372 -3.39 -3.59 30.17
CA GLU A 372 -1.96 -3.89 30.36
C GLU A 372 -1.09 -2.63 30.25
N ILE A 373 -1.33 -1.79 29.23
CA ILE A 373 -0.58 -0.53 29.04
C ILE A 373 -0.82 0.44 30.21
N ARG A 374 -2.06 0.55 30.70
CA ARG A 374 -2.38 1.35 31.89
C ARG A 374 -1.75 0.80 33.16
N GLN A 375 -1.54 -0.51 33.25
CA GLN A 375 -0.85 -1.12 34.38
C GLN A 375 0.65 -0.81 34.33
N GLU A 376 1.25 -0.84 33.14
CA GLU A 376 2.65 -0.42 32.94
C GLU A 376 2.87 1.03 33.36
N LEU A 377 2.02 1.96 32.90
CA LEU A 377 2.04 3.38 33.30
C LEU A 377 1.92 3.60 34.82
N LYS A 378 1.26 2.68 35.55
CA LYS A 378 1.13 2.77 37.02
C LYS A 378 2.32 2.17 37.75
N ASN A 379 2.94 1.15 37.17
CA ASN A 379 3.96 0.34 37.82
C ASN A 379 5.37 0.90 37.63
N ASP A 380 5.66 1.45 36.45
CA ASP A 380 6.96 2.03 36.19
C ASP A 380 7.05 3.43 36.78
N ARG A 381 7.68 3.52 37.96
CA ARG A 381 7.93 4.81 38.64
C ARG A 381 9.10 5.59 38.07
N ASN A 382 9.84 5.00 37.12
CA ASN A 382 11.00 5.59 36.47
C ASN A 382 10.72 5.95 35.00
N SER A 383 9.46 5.97 34.56
CA SER A 383 9.11 6.34 33.19
C SER A 383 9.52 7.79 32.91
N ASP A 384 10.20 8.01 31.79
CA ASP A 384 10.40 9.35 31.27
C ASP A 384 9.15 9.84 30.52
N GLU A 385 9.13 11.14 30.22
CA GLU A 385 8.01 11.79 29.52
C GLU A 385 7.73 11.14 28.16
N LEU A 386 8.76 10.66 27.46
CA LEU A 386 8.63 10.00 26.17
C LEU A 386 7.93 8.64 26.30
N LYS A 387 8.32 7.81 27.27
CA LYS A 387 7.67 6.53 27.55
C LYS A 387 6.21 6.75 27.93
N GLU A 388 5.92 7.72 28.80
CA GLU A 388 4.54 8.04 29.17
C GLU A 388 3.71 8.51 27.97
N ALA A 389 4.26 9.42 27.15
CA ALA A 389 3.64 9.89 25.92
C ALA A 389 3.35 8.73 24.94
N THR A 390 4.32 7.83 24.76
CA THR A 390 4.22 6.64 23.90
C THR A 390 3.11 5.70 24.36
N LEU A 391 3.07 5.37 25.65
CA LEU A 391 2.05 4.46 26.20
C LEU A 391 0.65 5.09 26.14
N ASN A 392 0.52 6.39 26.40
CA ASN A 392 -0.74 7.11 26.23
C ASN A 392 -1.17 7.16 24.76
N ALA A 393 -0.24 7.40 23.83
CA ALA A 393 -0.48 7.37 22.40
C ALA A 393 -1.04 6.00 21.94
N MET A 394 -0.45 4.90 22.41
CA MET A 394 -0.96 3.55 22.14
C MET A 394 -2.39 3.34 22.66
N ILE A 395 -2.71 3.83 23.86
CA ILE A 395 -4.08 3.76 24.40
C ILE A 395 -5.05 4.49 23.48
N MET A 396 -4.72 5.71 23.06
CA MET A 396 -5.58 6.53 22.21
C MET A 396 -5.81 5.89 20.83
N ALA A 397 -4.79 5.24 20.26
CA ALA A 397 -4.92 4.50 19.01
C ALA A 397 -5.96 3.37 19.13
N TYR A 398 -5.87 2.54 20.17
CA TYR A 398 -6.88 1.49 20.42
C TYR A 398 -8.27 2.07 20.72
N GLU A 399 -8.37 3.21 21.41
CA GLU A 399 -9.65 3.89 21.61
C GLU A 399 -10.29 4.36 20.30
N GLY A 400 -9.49 4.83 19.33
CA GLY A 400 -9.94 5.13 17.98
C GLY A 400 -10.51 3.90 17.26
N ILE A 401 -9.79 2.78 17.30
CA ILE A 401 -10.24 1.50 16.70
C ILE A 401 -11.55 1.01 17.34
N ILE A 402 -11.67 1.09 18.66
CA ILE A 402 -12.91 0.74 19.38
C ILE A 402 -14.07 1.63 18.94
N SER A 403 -13.83 2.93 18.74
CA SER A 403 -14.86 3.87 18.30
C SER A 403 -15.32 3.57 16.88
N TYR A 404 -14.41 3.24 15.97
CA TYR A 404 -14.75 2.80 14.61
C TYR A 404 -15.61 1.52 14.62
N ALA A 405 -15.26 0.52 15.43
CA ALA A 405 -16.06 -0.70 15.58
C ALA A 405 -17.49 -0.41 16.09
N ARG A 406 -17.64 0.51 17.03
CA ARG A 406 -18.96 0.96 17.51
C ARG A 406 -19.75 1.66 16.41
N ASN A 407 -19.12 2.50 15.60
CA ASN A 407 -19.75 3.13 14.45
C ASN A 407 -20.24 2.10 13.42
N LEU A 408 -19.44 1.05 13.16
CA LEU A 408 -19.85 -0.09 12.31
C LEU A 408 -21.04 -0.85 12.91
N SER A 409 -21.08 -1.05 14.22
CA SER A 409 -22.23 -1.67 14.90
C SER A 409 -23.52 -0.86 14.71
N VAL A 410 -23.42 0.47 14.85
CA VAL A 410 -24.55 1.38 14.61
C VAL A 410 -25.00 1.32 13.15
N GLN A 411 -24.06 1.35 12.19
CA GLN A 411 -24.38 1.24 10.78
C GLN A 411 -25.08 -0.09 10.45
N ALA A 412 -24.53 -1.22 10.92
CA ALA A 412 -25.12 -2.54 10.68
C ALA A 412 -26.55 -2.62 11.20
N ARG A 413 -26.83 -2.06 12.40
CA ARG A 413 -28.17 -2.01 12.97
C ARG A 413 -29.11 -1.12 12.13
N ALA A 414 -28.62 0.01 11.64
CA ALA A 414 -29.39 0.92 10.80
C ALA A 414 -29.73 0.29 9.44
N GLU A 415 -28.80 -0.45 8.83
CA GLU A 415 -29.04 -1.20 7.60
C GLU A 415 -30.00 -2.36 7.82
N ALA A 416 -29.85 -3.13 8.92
CA ALA A 416 -30.77 -4.21 9.28
C ALA A 416 -32.23 -3.71 9.43
N GLY A 417 -32.43 -2.52 9.98
CA GLY A 417 -33.75 -1.92 10.13
C GLY A 417 -34.43 -1.54 8.80
N LYS A 418 -33.67 -1.43 7.72
CA LYS A 418 -34.14 -1.09 6.37
C LYS A 418 -34.16 -2.29 5.41
N GLU A 419 -33.53 -3.40 5.80
CA GLU A 419 -33.41 -4.58 4.96
C GLU A 419 -34.73 -5.37 4.90
N THR A 420 -35.08 -5.79 3.70
CA THR A 420 -36.31 -6.51 3.38
C THR A 420 -36.08 -8.02 3.25
N ASP A 421 -34.89 -8.46 2.82
CA ASP A 421 -34.56 -9.88 2.79
C ASP A 421 -34.31 -10.39 4.22
N PRO A 422 -35.11 -11.36 4.73
CA PRO A 422 -34.96 -11.86 6.09
C PRO A 422 -33.59 -12.51 6.35
N MET A 423 -32.96 -13.11 5.33
CA MET A 423 -31.62 -13.68 5.50
C MET A 423 -30.58 -12.59 5.68
N ARG A 424 -30.55 -11.60 4.78
CA ARG A 424 -29.62 -10.48 4.89
C ARG A 424 -29.85 -9.66 6.15
N LYS A 425 -31.10 -9.46 6.57
CA LYS A 425 -31.42 -8.78 7.83
C LYS A 425 -30.79 -9.50 9.03
N ALA A 426 -30.94 -10.83 9.11
CA ALA A 426 -30.34 -11.62 10.18
C ALA A 426 -28.79 -11.56 10.17
N GLU A 427 -28.18 -11.52 8.98
CA GLU A 427 -26.74 -11.30 8.84
C GLU A 427 -26.30 -9.94 9.39
N LEU A 428 -27.01 -8.86 9.05
CA LEU A 428 -26.72 -7.50 9.52
C LEU A 428 -26.94 -7.36 11.03
N GLU A 429 -27.97 -7.97 11.59
CA GLU A 429 -28.19 -7.99 13.05
C GLU A 429 -27.07 -8.75 13.76
N LYS A 430 -26.62 -9.88 13.21
CA LYS A 430 -25.45 -10.62 13.71
C LYS A 430 -24.19 -9.74 13.63
N LEU A 431 -23.96 -9.09 12.51
CA LEU A 431 -22.81 -8.22 12.27
C LEU A 431 -22.79 -7.03 13.24
N ALA A 432 -23.96 -6.43 13.51
CA ALA A 432 -24.10 -5.38 14.52
C ALA A 432 -23.68 -5.86 15.92
N GLY A 433 -24.07 -7.09 16.29
CA GLY A 433 -23.66 -7.73 17.55
C GLY A 433 -22.16 -8.03 17.61
N ILE A 434 -21.57 -8.49 16.49
CA ILE A 434 -20.13 -8.71 16.36
C ILE A 434 -19.36 -7.41 16.57
N CYS A 435 -19.67 -6.35 15.82
CA CYS A 435 -18.98 -5.06 15.92
C CYS A 435 -19.19 -4.35 17.26
N ALA A 436 -20.30 -4.61 17.96
CA ALA A 436 -20.50 -4.12 19.33
C ALA A 436 -19.55 -4.79 20.35
N ARG A 437 -18.96 -5.92 19.99
CA ARG A 437 -18.10 -6.73 20.84
C ARG A 437 -16.62 -6.60 20.47
N VAL A 438 -16.28 -6.81 19.21
CA VAL A 438 -14.88 -6.89 18.74
C VAL A 438 -14.51 -5.67 17.89
N PRO A 439 -13.23 -5.22 17.92
CA PRO A 439 -12.09 -5.82 18.62
C PRO A 439 -11.97 -5.40 20.09
N GLU A 440 -12.96 -4.70 20.68
CA GLU A 440 -12.87 -4.23 22.07
C GLU A 440 -12.68 -5.38 23.08
N LYS A 441 -13.45 -6.46 22.95
CA LYS A 441 -13.48 -7.61 23.87
C LYS A 441 -12.88 -8.87 23.21
N PRO A 442 -12.49 -9.89 24.00
CA PRO A 442 -12.03 -11.19 23.49
C PRO A 442 -12.96 -11.81 22.45
N CYS A 443 -12.41 -12.47 21.45
CA CYS A 443 -13.19 -13.20 20.45
C CYS A 443 -13.71 -14.54 21.02
N ARG A 444 -14.84 -15.02 20.50
CA ARG A 444 -15.49 -16.28 20.93
C ARG A 444 -15.84 -17.22 19.78
N THR A 445 -15.97 -16.68 18.58
CA THR A 445 -16.44 -17.37 17.38
C THR A 445 -15.53 -17.03 16.20
N LEU A 446 -15.59 -17.82 15.14
CA LEU A 446 -14.81 -17.55 13.93
C LEU A 446 -15.24 -16.22 13.27
N ASP A 447 -16.54 -15.91 13.26
CA ASP A 447 -17.07 -14.63 12.77
C ASP A 447 -16.51 -13.43 13.55
N GLU A 448 -16.45 -13.53 14.88
CA GLU A 448 -15.84 -12.50 15.73
C GLU A 448 -14.35 -12.35 15.44
N ALA A 449 -13.61 -13.45 15.33
CA ALA A 449 -12.16 -13.40 15.13
C ALA A 449 -11.79 -12.75 13.79
N LEU A 450 -12.42 -13.14 12.68
CA LEU A 450 -12.15 -12.55 11.37
C LEU A 450 -12.56 -11.07 11.28
N ASN A 451 -13.69 -10.68 11.88
CA ASN A 451 -14.08 -9.27 11.96
C ASN A 451 -13.13 -8.46 12.86
N ALA A 452 -12.65 -9.03 13.98
CA ALA A 452 -11.68 -8.36 14.85
C ALA A 452 -10.36 -8.08 14.11
N ILE A 453 -9.83 -9.07 13.39
CA ILE A 453 -8.62 -8.93 12.56
C ILE A 453 -8.86 -7.84 11.52
N TRP A 454 -9.95 -7.92 10.75
CA TRP A 454 -10.20 -6.96 9.67
C TRP A 454 -10.43 -5.52 10.17
N ILE A 455 -11.21 -5.32 11.23
CA ILE A 455 -11.44 -3.98 11.80
C ILE A 455 -10.11 -3.38 12.29
N HIS A 456 -9.25 -4.20 12.91
CA HIS A 456 -7.91 -3.77 13.28
C HIS A 456 -7.03 -3.50 12.05
N TRP A 457 -7.11 -4.34 11.01
CA TRP A 457 -6.39 -4.19 9.75
C TRP A 457 -6.71 -2.86 9.04
N VAL A 458 -8.00 -2.48 9.03
CA VAL A 458 -8.43 -1.15 8.56
C VAL A 458 -7.74 -0.04 9.35
N GLY A 459 -7.67 -0.16 10.68
CA GLY A 459 -6.93 0.79 11.52
C GLY A 459 -5.45 0.88 11.14
N VAL A 460 -4.78 -0.25 10.94
CA VAL A 460 -3.37 -0.30 10.54
C VAL A 460 -3.13 0.38 9.19
N HIS A 461 -4.02 0.17 8.20
CA HIS A 461 -3.97 0.89 6.92
C HIS A 461 -4.24 2.39 7.06
N MET A 462 -4.94 2.83 8.10
CA MET A 462 -5.16 4.25 8.35
C MET A 462 -3.95 4.90 9.04
N GLU A 463 -3.22 4.14 9.85
CA GLU A 463 -2.01 4.59 10.55
C GLU A 463 -0.80 4.62 9.61
N ASN A 464 -0.58 3.54 8.85
CA ASN A 464 0.60 3.30 8.05
C ASN A 464 0.26 2.97 6.59
N THR A 465 1.21 3.21 5.68
CA THR A 465 1.06 2.85 4.26
C THR A 465 0.70 1.37 4.08
N ASN A 466 -0.37 1.10 3.34
CA ASN A 466 -0.93 -0.22 3.05
C ASN A 466 -0.09 -1.04 2.05
N ALA A 467 1.18 -1.26 2.39
CA ALA A 467 2.12 -2.06 1.61
C ALA A 467 3.04 -2.86 2.56
N GLY A 468 3.17 -4.16 2.34
CA GLY A 468 4.09 -5.03 3.09
C GLY A 468 3.65 -5.40 4.51
N PHE A 469 2.42 -5.07 4.94
CA PHE A 469 1.87 -5.62 6.18
C PHE A 469 1.38 -7.03 5.96
N SER A 470 1.65 -7.96 6.88
CA SER A 470 1.27 -9.36 6.72
C SER A 470 0.41 -9.89 7.85
N LEU A 471 -0.54 -10.75 7.47
CA LEU A 471 -1.56 -11.36 8.31
C LEU A 471 -1.07 -12.66 8.97
N GLY A 472 0.16 -13.08 8.69
CA GLY A 472 0.84 -14.16 9.41
C GLY A 472 0.12 -15.51 9.37
N ARG A 473 0.19 -16.27 10.46
CA ARG A 473 -0.27 -17.67 10.55
C ARG A 473 -1.76 -17.79 10.86
N MET A 474 -2.60 -17.24 9.97
CA MET A 474 -4.04 -17.17 10.19
C MET A 474 -4.70 -18.53 10.39
N ASP A 475 -4.19 -19.61 9.79
CA ASP A 475 -4.72 -20.96 10.01
C ASP A 475 -4.56 -21.39 11.47
N GLN A 476 -3.41 -21.15 12.09
CA GLN A 476 -3.15 -21.45 13.49
C GLN A 476 -3.99 -20.58 14.43
N TRP A 477 -4.06 -19.27 14.15
CA TRP A 477 -4.73 -18.32 15.04
C TRP A 477 -6.25 -18.42 15.00
N LEU A 478 -6.82 -18.90 13.90
CA LEU A 478 -8.27 -19.06 13.72
C LEU A 478 -8.78 -20.47 14.05
N GLN A 479 -7.92 -21.49 14.02
CA GLN A 479 -8.28 -22.88 14.32
C GLN A 479 -9.02 -23.03 15.66
N PRO A 480 -8.62 -22.39 16.78
CA PRO A 480 -9.34 -22.51 18.06
C PRO A 480 -10.79 -22.03 17.98
N TYR A 481 -11.06 -20.98 17.20
CA TYR A 481 -12.40 -20.40 17.04
C TYR A 481 -13.28 -21.26 16.12
N PHE A 482 -12.70 -21.78 15.03
CA PHE A 482 -13.37 -22.74 14.16
C PHE A 482 -13.77 -24.00 14.94
N ALA A 483 -12.82 -24.58 15.69
CA ALA A 483 -13.03 -25.77 16.50
C ALA A 483 -14.08 -25.54 17.59
N ALA A 484 -14.04 -24.40 18.28
CA ALA A 484 -15.02 -24.05 19.32
C ALA A 484 -16.45 -24.00 18.76
N ASP A 485 -16.65 -23.47 17.56
CA ASP A 485 -17.97 -23.36 16.94
C ASP A 485 -18.47 -24.69 16.40
N ILE A 486 -17.64 -25.45 15.68
CA ILE A 486 -18.08 -26.73 15.10
C ILE A 486 -18.34 -27.82 16.16
N LYS A 487 -17.63 -27.78 17.30
CA LYS A 487 -17.87 -28.69 18.45
C LYS A 487 -19.28 -28.56 19.02
N LYS A 488 -19.90 -27.38 18.93
CA LYS A 488 -21.29 -27.15 19.40
C LYS A 488 -22.33 -27.84 18.50
N LEU A 489 -21.95 -28.24 17.29
CA LEU A 489 -22.84 -28.80 16.28
C LEU A 489 -22.91 -30.33 16.38
N ARG A 490 -24.15 -30.84 16.52
CA ARG A 490 -24.42 -32.26 16.79
C ARG A 490 -24.64 -33.10 15.54
N THR A 491 -25.23 -32.52 14.51
CA THR A 491 -25.59 -33.26 13.29
C THR A 491 -24.61 -33.01 12.15
N LYS A 492 -24.45 -33.99 11.25
CA LYS A 492 -23.64 -33.84 10.03
C LYS A 492 -24.12 -32.69 9.16
N ALA A 493 -25.44 -32.50 9.03
CA ALA A 493 -26.03 -31.42 8.25
C ALA A 493 -25.66 -30.03 8.80
N GLN A 494 -25.72 -29.85 10.12
CA GLN A 494 -25.28 -28.60 10.76
C GLN A 494 -23.79 -28.33 10.53
N ARG A 495 -22.94 -29.36 10.71
CA ARG A 495 -21.48 -29.24 10.47
C ARG A 495 -21.18 -28.88 9.02
N LYS A 496 -21.82 -29.53 8.05
CA LYS A 496 -21.68 -29.21 6.63
C LYS A 496 -22.08 -27.77 6.31
N LYS A 497 -23.21 -27.29 6.87
CA LYS A 497 -23.64 -25.89 6.72
C LYS A 497 -22.63 -24.92 7.33
N TYR A 498 -22.05 -25.25 8.48
CA TYR A 498 -21.03 -24.42 9.12
C TYR A 498 -19.70 -24.40 8.38
N ILE A 499 -19.23 -25.55 7.84
CA ILE A 499 -18.04 -25.60 6.99
C ILE A 499 -18.24 -24.72 5.75
N ARG A 500 -19.41 -24.79 5.12
CA ARG A 500 -19.77 -23.88 4.02
C ARG A 500 -19.71 -22.42 4.47
N HIS A 501 -20.27 -22.08 5.64
CA HIS A 501 -20.20 -20.72 6.20
C HIS A 501 -18.76 -20.27 6.45
N ALA A 502 -17.89 -21.13 7.01
CA ALA A 502 -16.49 -20.82 7.24
C ALA A 502 -15.73 -20.53 5.94
N ILE A 503 -15.96 -21.32 4.88
CA ILE A 503 -15.40 -21.05 3.55
C ILE A 503 -15.89 -19.71 3.00
N GLU A 504 -17.19 -19.42 3.10
CA GLU A 504 -17.76 -18.15 2.63
C GLU A 504 -17.22 -16.94 3.41
N LEU A 505 -17.05 -17.07 4.72
CA LEU A 505 -16.54 -16.04 5.60
C LEU A 505 -15.06 -15.74 5.33
N VAL A 506 -14.22 -16.77 5.18
CA VAL A 506 -12.80 -16.60 4.77
C VAL A 506 -12.72 -16.01 3.36
N GLY A 507 -13.61 -16.42 2.45
CA GLY A 507 -13.72 -15.81 1.13
C GLY A 507 -14.09 -14.32 1.19
N CYS A 508 -15.04 -13.93 2.04
CA CYS A 508 -15.39 -12.51 2.23
C CYS A 508 -14.18 -11.73 2.75
N PHE A 509 -13.44 -12.30 3.71
CA PHE A 509 -12.20 -11.71 4.22
C PHE A 509 -11.14 -11.51 3.12
N TYR A 510 -10.90 -12.51 2.25
CA TYR A 510 -10.01 -12.37 1.09
C TYR A 510 -10.45 -11.21 0.18
N MET A 511 -11.75 -11.09 -0.07
CA MET A 511 -12.31 -10.00 -0.88
C MET A 511 -12.33 -8.64 -0.17
N ARG A 512 -12.00 -8.58 1.13
CA ARG A 512 -11.72 -7.34 1.85
C ARG A 512 -10.25 -6.98 1.73
N CYS A 513 -9.32 -7.94 1.78
CA CYS A 513 -7.90 -7.69 1.49
C CYS A 513 -7.66 -7.07 0.10
N THR A 514 -8.59 -7.23 -0.85
CA THR A 514 -8.51 -6.62 -2.19
C THR A 514 -9.38 -5.37 -2.38
N ASP A 515 -9.95 -4.81 -1.31
CA ASP A 515 -10.79 -3.60 -1.38
C ASP A 515 -9.98 -2.30 -1.52
N HIS A 516 -8.66 -2.42 -1.60
CA HIS A 516 -7.73 -1.32 -1.71
C HIS A 516 -6.48 -1.68 -2.50
N LEU A 517 -5.73 -0.65 -2.92
CA LEU A 517 -4.39 -0.72 -3.49
C LEU A 517 -3.49 0.33 -2.84
N PRO A 518 -2.17 0.10 -2.81
CA PRO A 518 -1.23 1.15 -2.46
C PRO A 518 -1.25 2.24 -3.54
N LEU A 519 -1.09 3.49 -3.12
CA LEU A 519 -0.89 4.58 -4.07
C LEU A 519 0.49 4.48 -4.69
N ILE A 520 0.54 4.21 -6.00
CA ILE A 520 1.76 4.23 -6.79
C ILE A 520 1.69 5.39 -7.81
N PRO A 521 2.55 6.42 -7.68
CA PRO A 521 2.77 7.40 -8.75
C PRO A 521 3.27 6.68 -10.01
N ASP A 522 3.01 7.21 -11.20
CA ASP A 522 3.20 6.45 -12.44
C ASP A 522 4.67 6.05 -12.68
N ILE A 523 5.62 6.84 -12.18
CA ILE A 523 7.05 6.48 -12.20
C ILE A 523 7.34 5.19 -11.42
N GLY A 524 6.59 4.94 -10.34
CA GLY A 524 6.71 3.73 -9.54
C GLY A 524 6.22 2.48 -10.27
N ASN A 525 5.37 2.60 -11.31
CA ASN A 525 4.92 1.44 -12.08
C ASN A 525 6.09 0.72 -12.79
N TYR A 526 7.15 1.47 -13.17
CA TYR A 526 8.37 0.92 -13.77
C TYR A 526 9.28 0.21 -12.76
N LEU A 527 9.15 0.54 -11.47
CA LEU A 527 9.97 -0.01 -10.39
C LEU A 527 9.28 -1.21 -9.72
N PHE A 528 7.95 -1.17 -9.60
CA PHE A 528 7.18 -2.13 -8.80
C PHE A 528 6.21 -2.99 -9.61
N GLY A 529 6.08 -2.77 -10.93
CA GLY A 529 5.21 -3.59 -11.80
C GLY A 529 3.73 -3.61 -11.37
N GLY A 530 3.27 -2.54 -10.70
CA GLY A 530 1.95 -2.48 -10.05
C GLY A 530 1.74 -3.55 -8.99
N SER A 531 2.77 -3.75 -8.16
CA SER A 531 2.70 -4.58 -6.96
C SER A 531 1.46 -4.27 -6.13
N SER A 532 1.04 -5.30 -5.43
CA SER A 532 -0.17 -5.31 -4.63
C SER A 532 0.11 -4.67 -3.27
N SER A 533 -0.82 -4.79 -2.32
CA SER A 533 -0.49 -4.42 -0.94
C SER A 533 0.46 -5.44 -0.28
N ASP A 534 0.69 -6.58 -0.94
CA ASP A 534 1.60 -7.67 -0.57
C ASP A 534 1.25 -8.19 0.84
N GLN A 535 -0.04 -8.46 1.04
CA GLN A 535 -0.60 -8.86 2.32
C GLN A 535 -0.44 -10.37 2.52
N ALA A 536 0.66 -10.79 3.15
CA ALA A 536 0.97 -12.22 3.23
C ALA A 536 0.15 -12.95 4.29
N ILE A 537 -0.42 -14.10 3.90
CA ILE A 537 -0.94 -15.13 4.83
C ILE A 537 -0.02 -16.34 4.72
N THR A 538 0.43 -16.90 5.84
CA THR A 538 1.29 -18.08 5.87
C THR A 538 0.55 -19.28 6.47
N LEU A 539 0.53 -20.42 5.76
CA LEU A 539 -0.21 -21.62 6.14
C LEU A 539 0.72 -22.81 6.42
N GLY A 540 0.28 -23.75 7.27
CA GLY A 540 0.97 -25.01 7.53
C GLY A 540 2.34 -24.85 8.20
N GLY A 541 3.27 -25.77 7.93
CA GLY A 541 4.59 -25.84 8.58
C GLY A 541 4.54 -26.64 9.89
N VAL A 542 5.31 -26.21 10.89
CA VAL A 542 5.34 -26.83 12.22
C VAL A 542 4.77 -25.93 13.31
N THR A 543 4.32 -26.53 14.42
CA THR A 543 3.92 -25.81 15.63
C THR A 543 5.16 -25.31 16.38
N PRO A 544 5.04 -24.38 17.34
CA PRO A 544 6.15 -23.99 18.20
C PRO A 544 6.84 -25.20 18.89
N GLU A 545 6.08 -26.25 19.19
CA GLU A 545 6.56 -27.51 19.77
C GLU A 545 7.27 -28.43 18.76
N GLY A 546 7.24 -28.11 17.45
CA GLY A 546 7.91 -28.85 16.39
C GLY A 546 7.10 -30.00 15.77
N SER A 547 5.81 -30.10 16.10
CA SER A 547 4.86 -31.04 15.47
C SER A 547 4.25 -30.47 14.19
N ASP A 548 3.58 -31.31 13.39
CA ASP A 548 2.85 -30.88 12.19
C ASP A 548 1.76 -29.84 12.56
N ALA A 549 1.77 -28.67 11.90
CA ALA A 549 0.79 -27.61 12.12
C ALA A 549 -0.40 -27.64 11.14
N VAL A 550 -0.45 -28.56 10.18
CA VAL A 550 -1.55 -28.64 9.21
C VAL A 550 -2.86 -28.99 9.92
N ASN A 551 -3.87 -28.15 9.76
CA ASN A 551 -5.17 -28.27 10.43
C ASN A 551 -6.37 -27.98 9.53
N ASP A 552 -7.60 -28.03 10.07
CA ASP A 552 -8.82 -27.79 9.29
C ASP A 552 -8.81 -26.40 8.61
N MET A 553 -8.37 -25.35 9.31
CA MET A 553 -8.28 -24.01 8.74
C MET A 553 -7.23 -23.92 7.63
N THR A 554 -6.11 -24.66 7.71
CA THR A 554 -5.12 -24.76 6.61
C THR A 554 -5.83 -25.16 5.31
N TYR A 555 -6.66 -26.20 5.35
CA TYR A 555 -7.42 -26.66 4.19
C TYR A 555 -8.54 -25.72 3.75
N ILE A 556 -9.22 -25.03 4.68
CA ILE A 556 -10.23 -24.01 4.35
C ILE A 556 -9.59 -22.83 3.61
N PHE A 557 -8.44 -22.33 4.08
CA PHE A 557 -7.71 -21.25 3.42
C PHE A 557 -7.21 -21.67 2.03
N LEU A 558 -6.63 -22.86 1.90
CA LEU A 558 -6.22 -23.41 0.60
C LEU A 558 -7.41 -23.55 -0.36
N LYS A 559 -8.58 -23.92 0.16
CA LYS A 559 -9.79 -24.02 -0.65
C LYS A 559 -10.27 -22.67 -1.16
N VAL A 560 -10.30 -21.65 -0.31
CA VAL A 560 -10.65 -20.28 -0.71
C VAL A 560 -9.65 -19.73 -1.72
N THR A 561 -8.35 -19.97 -1.49
CA THR A 561 -7.27 -19.58 -2.40
C THR A 561 -7.47 -20.18 -3.79
N GLU A 562 -7.74 -21.48 -3.88
CA GLU A 562 -8.06 -22.16 -5.14
C GLU A 562 -9.32 -21.63 -5.82
N MET A 563 -10.37 -21.31 -5.05
CA MET A 563 -11.64 -20.87 -5.61
C MET A 563 -11.60 -19.46 -6.17
N LEU A 564 -10.86 -18.56 -5.52
CA LEU A 564 -10.78 -17.15 -5.91
C LEU A 564 -9.68 -16.89 -6.94
N SER A 565 -8.55 -17.60 -6.87
CA SER A 565 -7.39 -17.44 -7.78
C SER A 565 -7.01 -15.96 -8.00
N ILE A 566 -6.99 -15.20 -6.91
CA ILE A 566 -6.62 -13.78 -6.86
C ILE A 566 -5.19 -13.61 -6.32
N ARG A 567 -4.56 -12.50 -6.68
CA ARG A 567 -3.18 -12.17 -6.27
C ARG A 567 -3.03 -11.86 -4.77
N ASP A 568 -3.98 -11.11 -4.22
CA ASP A 568 -4.01 -10.68 -2.82
C ASP A 568 -5.19 -11.33 -2.09
N PRO A 569 -5.06 -11.76 -0.83
CA PRO A 569 -3.82 -11.78 -0.04
C PRO A 569 -2.77 -12.73 -0.65
N ASN A 570 -1.49 -12.38 -0.50
CA ASN A 570 -0.37 -13.20 -0.96
C ASN A 570 -0.24 -14.48 -0.12
N VAL A 571 -0.76 -15.60 -0.60
CA VAL A 571 -0.78 -16.86 0.17
C VAL A 571 0.56 -17.57 0.07
N ASN A 572 1.14 -17.83 1.23
CA ASN A 572 2.37 -18.56 1.46
C ASN A 572 2.05 -19.84 2.22
N ALA A 573 2.82 -20.88 1.98
CA ALA A 573 2.69 -22.18 2.64
C ALA A 573 4.06 -22.66 3.09
N ARG A 574 4.19 -22.96 4.38
CA ARG A 574 5.37 -23.61 4.95
C ARG A 574 5.26 -25.11 4.74
N TYR A 575 6.38 -25.74 4.37
CA TYR A 575 6.48 -27.18 4.21
C TYR A 575 7.76 -27.71 4.87
N HIS A 576 7.58 -28.57 5.87
CA HIS A 576 8.64 -29.26 6.58
C HIS A 576 8.64 -30.74 6.20
N ARG A 577 9.62 -31.15 5.38
CA ARG A 577 9.66 -32.49 4.76
C ARG A 577 9.59 -33.66 5.74
N GLU A 578 10.14 -33.51 6.94
CA GLU A 578 10.16 -34.59 7.96
C GLU A 578 8.94 -34.59 8.89
N ARG A 579 8.04 -33.61 8.76
CA ARG A 579 6.91 -33.41 9.69
C ARG A 579 5.58 -33.38 8.98
N ASN A 580 5.47 -32.66 7.87
CA ASN A 580 4.23 -32.57 7.11
C ASN A 580 4.09 -33.75 6.15
N SER A 581 2.85 -34.14 5.88
CA SER A 581 2.57 -35.29 5.01
C SER A 581 2.71 -34.98 3.51
N ASP A 582 2.87 -36.04 2.71
CA ASP A 582 2.74 -35.98 1.26
C ASP A 582 1.33 -35.57 0.81
N THR A 583 0.31 -35.84 1.64
CA THR A 583 -1.07 -35.39 1.37
C THR A 583 -1.12 -33.86 1.34
N TYR A 584 -0.61 -33.20 2.38
CA TYR A 584 -0.52 -31.74 2.39
C TYR A 584 0.31 -31.19 1.21
N LEU A 585 1.48 -31.77 0.92
CA LEU A 585 2.31 -31.35 -0.21
C LEU A 585 1.57 -31.47 -1.56
N ARG A 586 0.86 -32.58 -1.80
CA ARG A 586 0.04 -32.76 -3.01
C ARG A 586 -1.03 -31.68 -3.11
N ARG A 587 -1.68 -31.32 -2.00
CA ARG A 587 -2.67 -30.23 -1.99
C ARG A 587 -2.03 -28.89 -2.34
N LEU A 588 -0.87 -28.56 -1.78
CA LEU A 588 -0.15 -27.33 -2.11
C LEU A 588 0.16 -27.23 -3.60
N CYS A 589 0.69 -28.31 -4.18
CA CYS A 589 1.00 -28.38 -5.61
C CYS A 589 -0.26 -28.26 -6.49
N GLU A 590 -1.37 -28.87 -6.09
CA GLU A 590 -2.65 -28.76 -6.80
C GLU A 590 -3.16 -27.30 -6.80
N VAL A 591 -3.19 -26.66 -5.63
CA VAL A 591 -3.66 -25.27 -5.51
C VAL A 591 -2.73 -24.34 -6.29
N ASN A 592 -1.41 -24.50 -6.17
CA ASN A 592 -0.42 -23.73 -6.94
C ASN A 592 -0.66 -23.84 -8.45
N LYS A 593 -0.88 -25.06 -8.95
CA LYS A 593 -1.20 -25.28 -10.36
C LYS A 593 -2.54 -24.67 -10.77
N ASN A 594 -3.57 -24.78 -9.93
CA ASN A 594 -4.92 -24.28 -10.21
C ASN A 594 -5.00 -22.74 -10.24
N THR A 595 -4.15 -22.07 -9.45
CA THR A 595 -4.06 -20.60 -9.39
C THR A 595 -2.96 -20.02 -10.30
N THR A 596 -2.16 -20.87 -10.95
CA THR A 596 -1.01 -20.53 -11.82
C THR A 596 0.27 -20.11 -11.09
N ALA A 597 0.24 -19.83 -9.78
CA ALA A 597 1.44 -19.45 -9.01
C ALA A 597 1.30 -19.43 -7.47
N THR A 598 0.14 -19.73 -6.88
CA THR A 598 -0.13 -19.51 -5.44
C THR A 598 -0.70 -20.78 -4.78
N PRO A 599 -0.18 -21.24 -3.63
CA PRO A 599 0.69 -20.52 -2.72
C PRO A 599 2.17 -20.57 -3.08
N SER A 600 2.94 -19.59 -2.60
CA SER A 600 4.40 -19.67 -2.52
C SER A 600 4.78 -20.73 -1.48
N ILE A 601 5.57 -21.74 -1.86
CA ILE A 601 5.91 -22.88 -1.00
C ILE A 601 7.32 -22.68 -0.44
N HIS A 602 7.44 -22.64 0.88
CA HIS A 602 8.68 -22.39 1.60
C HIS A 602 9.21 -23.66 2.24
N ASN A 603 10.52 -23.92 2.08
CA ASN A 603 11.20 -25.00 2.77
C ASN A 603 11.49 -24.57 4.22
N ASP A 604 10.76 -25.15 5.16
CA ASP A 604 10.79 -24.75 6.56
C ASP A 604 12.17 -24.92 7.19
N ILE A 605 12.87 -26.01 6.84
CA ILE A 605 14.21 -26.32 7.34
C ILE A 605 15.19 -25.24 6.89
N ALA A 606 15.20 -24.91 5.58
CA ALA A 606 16.13 -23.92 5.03
C ALA A 606 15.90 -22.53 5.62
N VAL A 607 14.64 -22.13 5.81
CA VAL A 607 14.31 -20.83 6.41
C VAL A 607 14.73 -20.78 7.87
N MET A 608 14.40 -21.80 8.67
CA MET A 608 14.82 -21.83 10.08
C MET A 608 16.35 -21.82 10.21
N THR A 609 17.08 -22.59 9.39
CA THR A 609 18.56 -22.57 9.38
C THR A 609 19.12 -21.18 9.04
N SER A 610 18.51 -20.43 8.12
CA SER A 610 18.94 -19.05 7.82
C SER A 610 18.74 -18.07 8.98
N LEU A 611 17.94 -18.42 9.99
CA LEU A 611 17.66 -17.59 11.15
C LEU A 611 18.42 -18.04 12.41
N GLU A 612 19.12 -19.18 12.36
CA GLU A 612 19.85 -19.74 13.52
C GLU A 612 20.95 -18.80 14.04
N GLU A 613 21.59 -18.02 13.14
CA GLU A 613 22.66 -17.09 13.52
C GLU A 613 22.21 -16.03 14.53
N PHE A 614 20.91 -15.70 14.56
CA PHE A 614 20.34 -14.71 15.47
C PHE A 614 20.05 -15.26 16.87
N SER A 615 20.22 -16.57 17.09
CA SER A 615 20.04 -17.22 18.41
C SER A 615 18.66 -16.98 19.04
N TYR A 616 17.60 -16.90 18.22
CA TYR A 616 16.23 -16.82 18.72
C TYR A 616 15.82 -18.13 19.42
N PRO A 617 14.88 -18.07 20.39
CA PRO A 617 14.27 -19.28 20.94
C PRO A 617 13.67 -20.15 19.82
N GLU A 618 13.92 -21.45 19.89
CA GLU A 618 13.59 -22.40 18.82
C GLU A 618 12.08 -22.42 18.51
N GLU A 619 11.25 -22.27 19.54
CA GLU A 619 9.80 -22.17 19.42
C GLU A 619 9.36 -20.95 18.61
N HIS A 620 10.12 -19.85 18.64
CA HIS A 620 9.85 -18.69 17.80
C HIS A 620 10.31 -18.93 16.37
N LEU A 621 11.50 -19.53 16.16
CA LEU A 621 11.95 -19.93 14.83
C LEU A 621 10.91 -20.81 14.15
N ARG A 622 10.35 -21.79 14.87
CA ARG A 622 9.28 -22.67 14.37
C ARG A 622 7.94 -21.95 14.14
N ASP A 623 7.75 -20.74 14.67
CA ASP A 623 6.54 -19.93 14.49
C ASP A 623 6.71 -18.77 13.48
N TRP A 624 7.77 -18.81 12.68
CA TRP A 624 8.00 -17.81 11.64
C TRP A 624 6.87 -17.76 10.60
N ALA A 625 6.69 -16.60 9.97
CA ALA A 625 5.81 -16.41 8.83
C ALA A 625 6.40 -15.43 7.82
N ALA A 626 5.95 -15.56 6.57
CA ALA A 626 6.35 -14.65 5.50
C ALA A 626 5.71 -13.28 5.72
N THR A 627 6.50 -12.24 5.49
CA THR A 627 6.09 -10.84 5.42
C THR A 627 6.25 -10.35 3.98
N GLY A 628 5.25 -9.67 3.45
CA GLY A 628 5.31 -9.05 2.12
C GLY A 628 5.36 -10.09 1.01
N CYS A 629 6.54 -10.25 0.42
CA CYS A 629 6.78 -11.16 -0.68
C CYS A 629 7.12 -12.56 -0.16
N VAL A 630 8.28 -12.68 0.50
CA VAL A 630 8.88 -13.97 0.93
C VAL A 630 9.69 -13.85 2.22
N GLU A 631 9.74 -12.68 2.86
CA GLU A 631 10.73 -12.43 3.90
C GLU A 631 10.34 -13.10 5.23
N PRO A 632 11.20 -13.93 5.83
CA PRO A 632 10.85 -14.63 7.05
C PRO A 632 10.91 -13.70 8.27
N THR A 633 9.84 -13.67 9.05
CA THR A 633 9.71 -12.81 10.23
C THR A 633 9.05 -13.57 11.38
N LEU A 634 9.39 -13.19 12.62
CA LEU A 634 8.77 -13.74 13.81
C LEU A 634 7.50 -12.94 14.15
N SER A 635 6.35 -13.61 14.08
CA SER A 635 5.03 -13.00 14.29
C SER A 635 4.93 -12.26 15.62
N GLY A 636 4.54 -10.99 15.60
CA GLY A 636 4.36 -10.15 16.80
C GLY A 636 5.65 -9.77 17.53
N LYS A 637 6.83 -10.14 16.98
CA LYS A 637 8.14 -9.96 17.66
C LYS A 637 9.14 -9.20 16.80
N HIS A 638 9.03 -9.29 15.48
CA HIS A 638 9.93 -8.62 14.56
C HIS A 638 9.34 -7.33 13.98
N ILE A 639 10.13 -6.27 14.05
CA ILE A 639 10.08 -5.19 13.07
C ILE A 639 11.29 -5.43 12.16
N GLY A 640 11.14 -6.31 11.17
CA GLY A 640 12.27 -6.80 10.37
C GLY A 640 12.84 -5.75 9.41
N HIS A 641 12.10 -4.67 9.16
CA HIS A 641 12.43 -3.66 8.16
C HIS A 641 12.80 -4.28 6.79
N THR A 642 12.16 -5.40 6.44
CA THR A 642 12.43 -6.08 5.17
C THR A 642 12.05 -5.14 4.01
N ASN A 643 12.73 -5.31 2.88
CA ASN A 643 12.62 -4.40 1.74
C ASN A 643 12.82 -2.91 2.09
N CYS A 644 13.68 -2.58 3.06
CA CYS A 644 13.95 -1.17 3.41
C CYS A 644 14.59 -0.38 2.26
N MET A 645 15.44 -1.06 1.50
CA MET A 645 16.19 -0.50 0.38
C MET A 645 16.32 -1.57 -0.70
N MET A 646 16.03 -1.19 -1.93
CA MET A 646 16.40 -1.98 -3.10
C MET A 646 17.69 -1.40 -3.66
N PHE A 647 18.75 -2.22 -3.73
CA PHE A 647 20.08 -1.79 -4.16
C PHE A 647 20.43 -2.36 -5.52
N ASN A 648 20.86 -1.49 -6.45
CA ASN A 648 21.33 -1.91 -7.76
C ASN A 648 22.81 -2.29 -7.70
N MET A 649 23.12 -3.60 -7.61
CA MET A 649 24.50 -4.07 -7.59
C MET A 649 25.29 -3.74 -8.87
N VAL A 650 24.61 -3.53 -10.00
CA VAL A 650 25.26 -3.12 -11.26
C VAL A 650 25.81 -1.71 -11.14
N ALA A 651 25.15 -0.81 -10.42
CA ALA A 651 25.65 0.55 -10.19
C ALA A 651 27.00 0.54 -9.45
N ALA A 652 27.17 -0.35 -8.47
CA ALA A 652 28.44 -0.51 -7.76
C ALA A 652 29.56 -1.01 -8.69
N LEU A 653 29.25 -1.98 -9.56
CA LEU A 653 30.18 -2.47 -10.58
C LEU A 653 30.57 -1.36 -11.57
N GLU A 654 29.60 -0.61 -12.10
CA GLU A 654 29.88 0.50 -13.02
C GLU A 654 30.80 1.53 -12.36
N MET A 655 30.51 1.96 -11.13
CA MET A 655 31.37 2.92 -10.43
C MET A 655 32.78 2.37 -10.19
N ALA A 656 32.93 1.07 -9.92
CA ALA A 656 34.26 0.47 -9.78
C ALA A 656 35.04 0.46 -11.11
N LEU A 657 34.37 0.18 -12.23
CA LEU A 657 34.98 0.15 -13.57
C LEU A 657 35.33 1.56 -14.09
N TYR A 658 34.56 2.58 -13.70
CA TYR A 658 34.75 3.96 -14.12
C TYR A 658 35.37 4.86 -13.04
N ASN A 659 36.19 4.28 -12.15
CA ASN A 659 36.97 5.00 -11.12
C ASN A 659 36.13 6.02 -10.30
N GLY A 660 34.95 5.58 -9.84
CA GLY A 660 34.00 6.36 -9.04
C GLY A 660 32.95 7.14 -9.85
N PHE A 661 32.97 7.10 -11.18
CA PHE A 661 31.95 7.71 -12.03
C PHE A 661 30.76 6.77 -12.26
N HIS A 662 29.54 7.23 -12.00
CA HIS A 662 28.35 6.50 -12.42
C HIS A 662 27.85 7.01 -13.78
N PRO A 663 27.88 6.18 -14.85
CA PRO A 663 27.63 6.63 -16.21
C PRO A 663 26.19 7.12 -16.45
N LEU A 664 25.18 6.37 -15.96
CA LEU A 664 23.78 6.76 -16.07
C LEU A 664 23.49 8.12 -15.41
N MET A 665 23.95 8.30 -14.17
CA MET A 665 23.74 9.54 -13.41
C MET A 665 24.66 10.68 -13.87
N ARG A 666 25.71 10.39 -14.63
CA ARG A 666 26.77 11.34 -15.00
C ARG A 666 27.35 12.04 -13.78
N TRP A 667 27.69 11.26 -12.74
CA TRP A 667 28.11 11.78 -11.44
C TRP A 667 29.30 10.99 -10.88
N HIS A 668 30.39 11.67 -10.54
CA HIS A 668 31.48 11.14 -9.72
C HIS A 668 31.06 11.10 -8.25
N VAL A 669 30.43 9.99 -7.85
CA VAL A 669 29.91 9.80 -6.48
C VAL A 669 30.49 8.55 -5.81
N GLY A 670 31.01 7.62 -6.60
CA GLY A 670 31.66 6.41 -6.10
C GLY A 670 33.10 6.66 -5.64
N PRO A 671 33.70 5.69 -4.92
CA PRO A 671 35.11 5.74 -4.53
C PRO A 671 36.03 5.68 -5.76
N LYS A 672 37.22 6.28 -5.64
CA LYS A 672 38.27 6.18 -6.67
C LYS A 672 38.97 4.83 -6.55
N THR A 673 38.54 3.86 -7.35
CA THR A 673 39.02 2.47 -7.36
C THR A 673 40.22 2.21 -8.27
N GLY A 674 40.72 3.24 -8.97
CA GLY A 674 41.77 3.09 -9.97
C GLY A 674 41.22 3.02 -11.38
N ASP A 675 42.09 3.27 -12.37
CA ASP A 675 41.76 3.13 -13.78
C ASP A 675 42.04 1.69 -14.21
N ILE A 676 41.02 1.04 -14.77
CA ILE A 676 41.11 -0.35 -15.20
C ILE A 676 42.15 -0.54 -16.32
N ASP A 677 42.37 0.48 -17.15
CA ASP A 677 43.35 0.44 -18.23
C ASP A 677 44.80 0.57 -17.73
N ASN A 678 45.00 1.02 -16.48
CA ASN A 678 46.30 1.23 -15.87
C ASN A 678 46.68 0.17 -14.80
N GLY A 679 45.92 -0.93 -14.69
CA GLY A 679 46.30 -2.10 -13.90
C GLY A 679 45.83 -2.15 -12.45
N GLY A 680 44.90 -1.28 -12.03
CA GLY A 680 44.24 -1.33 -10.71
C GLY A 680 45.04 -0.74 -9.55
#